data_AF-A0A847DAB4-F1
#
_entry.id   AF-A0A847DAB4-F1
#
_cell.length_a   1.000
_cell.length_b   1.000
_cell.length_c   1.000
_cell.angle_alpha   90.00
_cell.angle_beta   90.00
_cell.angle_gamma   90.00
#
_symmetry.space_group_name_H-M   'P 1'
#
loop_
_entity.id
_entity.type
_entity.pdbx_description
1 polymer ?
#
loop_
_entity_poly.entity_id
_entity_poly.type
_entity_poly.pdbx_seq_one_letter_code
_entity_poly.pdbx_strand_id
1 'polypeptide(L)'
;MSKESKCPVTGMSSKPVSGRGTSNRDWWPNQLNLKILHQHSNLSNPMGERFNYAEEFKKLDLQAVKNDLYALMTDSQDWWPADYGHYGPLFIRMAWHSAGTYRQGDGRGGAGSGNQRLAPLNSWPDNVNLDKARRLLWPIKKKYGKKISWADLMILAGNCALESMGLRTFGFGGGRVDTWEPEEDIYWGSETEWLGDKRYTGERDLENPLAAVQMGLIYVNPEGPNGNPDPVASGKDVRDTFARMAMNDEETVALVAGGHTFGKCHGAGPATHVGPEPEAAPIEEQGLGWKSSFGKGKAGDTIGSGIEGAWKPNPTSWDMGYLRILFQYEWELVKSPAGANQWLAKNVKETDMIADAHDPKKKHRPMMTTADLSLRFDPIYEPIARNYLKNPNKFADAFARAWFKLTHRDMGPKARYLGPEVPKEDLIWQDTIPAADYKQIGQKDVAELKRMIIDSGLSISQLVTTAWASASTFRGSDKRGGANGARICLAPQKEWEVNQPAQLKKVLKGLEKIQKEFNDSQKGNKKVSMADLIVLGGCAAIELAAKNAGAKITVPFTPGRTDASQKQTDALSFAVLKPKADGFRNYMNKKYSMTAEEMLIDKAQLLTLTAPEMTVLLGGMRVLNTNFGKSKHGVFTKKPEALTNDFFVNLLDMDTVWSKSATDEDVYEGRDRKSGKVKWTGTRVDLIFGSNSQLRAIAEVYACADSQDKFINDFVAVWNKVMNLDRFDLA
;
A
#
# COMPACT_ATOMS: atom_id res chain seq x y z
N MET A 1 6.81 -22.41 -31.82
CA MET A 1 7.62 -23.34 -31.01
C MET A 1 8.36 -22.52 -29.96
N SER A 2 7.80 -22.38 -28.77
CA SER A 2 8.41 -21.68 -27.63
C SER A 2 9.33 -22.66 -26.89
N LYS A 3 10.60 -22.27 -26.72
CA LYS A 3 11.49 -22.93 -25.74
C LYS A 3 11.17 -22.33 -24.38
N GLU A 4 10.27 -22.97 -23.65
CA GLU A 4 10.15 -22.77 -22.21
C GLU A 4 11.49 -23.09 -21.54
N SER A 5 11.96 -22.17 -20.69
CA SER A 5 13.11 -22.38 -19.81
C SER A 5 12.76 -23.49 -18.81
N LYS A 6 13.04 -24.74 -19.19
CA LYS A 6 13.09 -25.87 -18.26
C LYS A 6 14.34 -25.71 -17.41
N CYS A 7 14.16 -25.73 -16.09
CA CYS A 7 15.23 -25.86 -15.10
C CYS A 7 16.23 -26.96 -15.55
N PRO A 8 17.53 -26.66 -15.75
CA PRO A 8 18.49 -27.59 -16.31
C PRO A 8 18.99 -28.53 -15.21
N VAL A 9 18.12 -29.43 -14.75
CA VAL A 9 18.53 -30.58 -13.93
C VAL A 9 18.03 -31.84 -14.62
N THR A 10 18.72 -32.23 -15.68
CA THR A 10 18.56 -33.53 -16.33
C THR A 10 19.22 -34.59 -15.45
N GLY A 11 18.48 -35.19 -14.53
CA GLY A 11 19.02 -36.31 -13.73
C GLY A 11 18.27 -36.77 -12.47
N MET A 12 17.19 -36.12 -12.02
CA MET A 12 16.45 -36.62 -10.84
C MET A 12 15.27 -37.52 -11.24
N SER A 13 15.36 -38.80 -10.87
CA SER A 13 14.35 -39.85 -11.07
C SER A 13 13.21 -39.85 -10.03
N SER A 14 13.00 -38.76 -9.29
CA SER A 14 11.82 -38.59 -8.45
C SER A 14 11.37 -37.14 -8.45
N LYS A 15 10.18 -36.86 -8.98
CA LYS A 15 9.55 -35.53 -8.86
C LYS A 15 9.38 -35.22 -7.37
N PRO A 16 9.81 -34.05 -6.86
CA PRO A 16 9.67 -33.73 -5.45
C PRO A 16 8.18 -33.66 -5.07
N VAL A 17 7.79 -34.37 -4.01
CA VAL A 17 6.43 -34.38 -3.43
C VAL A 17 6.04 -32.98 -2.92
N SER A 18 7.02 -32.15 -2.57
CA SER A 18 6.84 -30.75 -2.14
C SER A 18 6.81 -29.78 -3.32
N GLY A 19 5.65 -29.59 -3.94
CA GLY A 19 5.30 -28.34 -4.63
C GLY A 19 5.88 -28.06 -6.03
N ARG A 20 6.69 -28.94 -6.64
CA ARG A 20 7.20 -28.76 -8.03
C ARG A 20 6.35 -29.49 -9.10
N GLY A 21 5.10 -29.82 -8.79
CA GLY A 21 4.13 -30.38 -9.75
C GLY A 21 3.22 -29.30 -10.35
N THR A 22 2.55 -29.63 -11.46
CA THR A 22 1.50 -28.77 -12.06
C THR A 22 0.43 -28.43 -11.02
N SER A 23 0.11 -27.15 -10.90
CA SER A 23 -0.85 -26.58 -9.96
C SER A 23 -2.21 -26.29 -10.61
N ASN A 24 -3.24 -25.99 -9.82
CA ASN A 24 -4.55 -25.59 -10.35
C ASN A 24 -4.48 -24.37 -11.27
N ARG A 25 -3.58 -23.42 -10.98
CA ARG A 25 -3.41 -22.21 -11.80
C ARG A 25 -2.81 -22.53 -13.17
N ASP A 26 -2.04 -23.61 -13.29
CA ASP A 26 -1.50 -24.04 -14.58
C ASP A 26 -2.59 -24.65 -15.47
N TRP A 27 -3.56 -25.36 -14.88
CA TRP A 27 -4.72 -25.90 -15.60
C TRP A 27 -5.78 -24.84 -15.90
N TRP A 28 -6.01 -23.94 -14.96
CA TRP A 28 -7.03 -22.89 -15.02
C TRP A 28 -6.40 -21.52 -14.71
N PRO A 29 -5.67 -20.91 -15.67
CA PRO A 29 -4.92 -19.67 -15.44
C PRO A 29 -5.79 -18.46 -15.12
N ASN A 30 -7.06 -18.50 -15.52
CA ASN A 30 -8.06 -17.47 -15.24
C ASN A 30 -8.91 -17.79 -13.99
N GLN A 31 -8.50 -18.77 -13.17
CA GLN A 31 -9.18 -19.08 -11.92
C GLN A 31 -8.94 -17.96 -10.90
N LEU A 32 -10.03 -17.54 -10.24
CA LEU A 32 -10.03 -16.53 -9.20
C LEU A 32 -9.09 -16.88 -8.03
N ASN A 33 -8.20 -15.95 -7.66
CA ASN A 33 -7.20 -16.17 -6.62
C ASN A 33 -7.69 -15.77 -5.22
N LEU A 34 -8.24 -16.73 -4.46
CA LEU A 34 -8.66 -16.50 -3.07
C LEU A 34 -7.50 -16.51 -2.06
N LYS A 35 -6.28 -16.89 -2.46
CA LYS A 35 -5.14 -16.96 -1.53
C LYS A 35 -4.85 -15.62 -0.87
N ILE A 36 -5.09 -14.52 -1.58
CA ILE A 36 -4.86 -13.17 -1.07
C ILE A 36 -5.75 -12.82 0.13
N LEU A 37 -6.86 -13.53 0.32
CA LEU A 37 -7.77 -13.37 1.47
C LEU A 37 -7.38 -14.25 2.66
N HIS A 38 -6.34 -15.07 2.53
CA HIS A 38 -5.85 -15.99 3.57
C HIS A 38 -4.41 -15.67 4.02
N GLN A 39 -3.82 -14.61 3.47
CA GLN A 39 -2.50 -14.15 3.88
C GLN A 39 -2.52 -13.53 5.27
N HIS A 40 -1.35 -13.47 5.89
CA HIS A 40 -1.11 -12.88 7.21
C HIS A 40 -1.94 -13.55 8.31
N SER A 41 -2.24 -14.83 8.13
CA SER A 41 -2.91 -15.64 9.13
C SER A 41 -2.04 -15.81 10.38
N ASN A 42 -2.68 -16.16 11.50
CA ASN A 42 -1.97 -16.58 12.71
C ASN A 42 -1.07 -17.82 12.50
N LEU A 43 -1.33 -18.63 11.47
CA LEU A 43 -0.56 -19.84 11.14
C LEU A 43 0.85 -19.51 10.59
N SER A 44 1.01 -18.40 9.88
CA SER A 44 2.30 -17.96 9.33
C SER A 44 3.07 -17.04 10.27
N ASN A 45 2.44 -16.54 11.33
CA ASN A 45 3.02 -15.56 12.24
C ASN A 45 3.67 -16.21 13.50
N PRO A 46 5.00 -16.13 13.67
CA PRO A 46 5.72 -16.75 14.78
C PRO A 46 5.59 -16.01 16.13
N MET A 47 5.00 -14.81 16.17
CA MET A 47 4.97 -13.98 17.39
C MET A 47 3.88 -14.40 18.38
N GLY A 48 2.90 -15.19 17.94
CA GLY A 48 1.74 -15.61 18.72
C GLY A 48 0.60 -14.57 18.74
N GLU A 49 -0.64 -15.03 18.95
CA GLU A 49 -1.86 -14.22 18.82
C GLU A 49 -1.96 -13.05 19.81
N ARG A 50 -1.29 -13.15 20.96
CA ARG A 50 -1.31 -12.11 22.01
C ARG A 50 -0.21 -11.06 21.85
N PHE A 51 0.62 -11.15 20.83
CA PHE A 51 1.71 -10.19 20.62
C PHE A 51 1.18 -8.82 20.19
N ASN A 52 1.49 -7.78 20.96
CA ASN A 52 1.23 -6.39 20.60
C ASN A 52 2.55 -5.67 20.35
N TYR A 53 2.83 -5.35 19.08
CA TYR A 53 4.07 -4.67 18.70
C TYR A 53 4.15 -3.26 19.28
N ALA A 54 3.04 -2.52 19.35
CA ALA A 54 3.04 -1.16 19.86
C ALA A 54 3.44 -1.12 21.34
N GLU A 55 2.98 -2.08 22.14
CA GLU A 55 3.40 -2.23 23.54
C GLU A 55 4.87 -2.61 23.67
N GLU A 56 5.40 -3.47 22.81
CA GLU A 56 6.82 -3.85 22.84
C GLU A 56 7.74 -2.73 22.37
N PHE A 57 7.34 -1.97 21.34
CA PHE A 57 8.08 -0.80 20.86
C PHE A 57 8.14 0.31 21.91
N LYS A 58 7.07 0.54 22.68
CA LYS A 58 7.08 1.49 23.81
C LYS A 58 8.11 1.16 24.89
N LYS A 59 8.59 -0.10 24.97
CA LYS A 59 9.64 -0.56 25.90
C LYS A 59 11.06 -0.46 25.30
N LEU A 60 11.19 -0.02 24.05
CA LEU A 60 12.46 0.12 23.34
C LEU A 60 13.20 1.37 23.82
N ASP A 61 14.49 1.22 24.12
CA ASP A 61 15.39 2.38 24.22
C ASP A 61 15.78 2.80 22.79
N LEU A 62 14.99 3.71 22.20
CA LEU A 62 15.22 4.18 20.84
C LEU A 62 16.59 4.86 20.71
N GLN A 63 17.04 5.59 21.73
CA GLN A 63 18.33 6.28 21.68
C GLN A 63 19.48 5.27 21.65
N ALA A 64 19.42 4.19 22.42
CA ALA A 64 20.40 3.12 22.35
C ALA A 64 20.47 2.45 20.96
N VAL A 65 19.31 2.22 20.33
CA VAL A 65 19.26 1.71 18.94
C VAL A 65 19.93 2.68 17.97
N LYS A 66 19.62 3.98 18.07
CA LYS A 66 20.23 5.01 17.22
C LYS A 66 21.75 5.08 17.44
N ASN A 67 22.22 5.00 18.69
CA ASN A 67 23.65 4.98 18.99
C ASN A 67 24.37 3.77 18.36
N ASP A 68 23.77 2.58 18.43
CA ASP A 68 24.32 1.40 17.75
C ASP A 68 24.31 1.56 16.22
N LEU A 69 23.26 2.17 15.66
CA LEU A 69 23.20 2.48 14.23
C LEU A 69 24.29 3.46 13.81
N TYR A 70 24.52 4.54 14.56
CA TYR A 70 25.59 5.50 14.29
C TYR A 70 26.97 4.83 14.35
N ALA A 71 27.20 3.96 15.33
CA ALA A 71 28.45 3.19 15.42
C ALA A 71 28.62 2.24 14.22
N LEU A 72 27.55 1.54 13.82
CA LEU A 72 27.56 0.66 12.66
C LEU A 72 27.89 1.40 11.36
N MET A 73 27.53 2.69 11.23
CA MET A 73 27.79 3.45 10.00
C MET A 73 29.25 3.42 9.58
N THR A 74 30.19 3.41 10.52
CA THR A 74 31.64 3.43 10.26
C THR A 74 32.37 2.15 10.66
N ASP A 75 31.65 1.13 11.15
CA ASP A 75 32.18 -0.19 11.47
C ASP A 75 32.22 -1.10 10.23
N SER A 76 33.14 -0.80 9.31
CA SER A 76 33.27 -1.51 8.03
C SER A 76 33.57 -3.00 8.23
N GLN A 77 32.76 -3.84 7.59
CA GLN A 77 32.88 -5.30 7.61
C GLN A 77 33.65 -5.82 6.39
N ASP A 78 34.59 -6.73 6.59
CA ASP A 78 35.44 -7.26 5.52
C ASP A 78 34.65 -7.95 4.40
N TRP A 79 33.52 -8.58 4.72
CA TRP A 79 32.69 -9.27 3.73
C TRP A 79 31.91 -8.29 2.83
N TRP A 80 31.77 -7.03 3.23
CA TRP A 80 31.18 -5.97 2.41
C TRP A 80 31.72 -4.59 2.81
N PRO A 81 32.97 -4.22 2.42
CA PRO A 81 33.61 -3.00 2.92
C PRO A 81 32.83 -1.72 2.62
N ALA A 82 32.79 -0.79 3.56
CA ALA A 82 32.06 0.47 3.42
C ALA A 82 32.76 1.42 2.43
N ASP A 83 32.03 1.91 1.43
CA ASP A 83 32.51 3.00 0.57
C ASP A 83 32.85 4.22 1.42
N TYR A 84 34.00 4.83 1.19
CA TYR A 84 34.46 6.01 1.95
C TYR A 84 34.53 5.77 3.47
N GLY A 85 34.58 4.50 3.91
CA GLY A 85 34.52 4.12 5.32
C GLY A 85 33.17 4.38 5.99
N HIS A 86 32.08 4.56 5.24
CA HIS A 86 30.76 4.90 5.79
C HIS A 86 29.59 4.23 5.04
N TYR A 87 28.78 3.40 5.72
CA TYR A 87 27.61 2.71 5.16
C TYR A 87 26.37 3.60 5.00
N GLY A 88 26.37 4.80 5.57
CA GLY A 88 25.22 5.73 5.52
C GLY A 88 24.52 5.82 4.16
N PRO A 89 25.23 6.08 3.04
CA PRO A 89 24.58 6.14 1.73
C PRO A 89 23.89 4.83 1.30
N LEU A 90 24.45 3.67 1.64
CA LEU A 90 23.83 2.36 1.38
C LEU A 90 22.55 2.19 2.19
N PHE A 91 22.51 2.64 3.45
CA PHE A 91 21.30 2.58 4.28
C PHE A 91 20.22 3.59 3.86
N ILE A 92 20.62 4.77 3.36
CA ILE A 92 19.67 5.72 2.74
C ILE A 92 19.01 5.05 1.54
N ARG A 93 19.79 4.45 0.64
CA ARG A 93 19.23 3.69 -0.50
C ARG A 93 18.32 2.57 -0.02
N MET A 94 18.72 1.78 0.99
CA MET A 94 17.88 0.70 1.51
C MET A 94 16.51 1.21 2.02
N ALA A 95 16.51 2.30 2.81
CA ALA A 95 15.27 2.91 3.31
C ALA A 95 14.43 3.53 2.18
N TRP A 96 15.07 4.22 1.22
CA TRP A 96 14.44 4.74 0.01
C TRP A 96 13.75 3.62 -0.78
N HIS A 97 14.44 2.52 -1.07
CA HIS A 97 13.88 1.38 -1.82
C HIS A 97 12.82 0.63 -1.03
N SER A 98 12.91 0.61 0.31
CA SER A 98 11.87 -0.01 1.14
C SER A 98 10.58 0.79 1.06
N ALA A 99 10.65 2.11 1.15
CA ALA A 99 9.47 2.98 1.08
C ALA A 99 9.00 3.24 -0.36
N GLY A 100 9.93 3.13 -1.32
CA GLY A 100 9.80 3.57 -2.70
C GLY A 100 8.93 2.69 -3.58
N THR A 101 8.40 1.57 -3.11
CA THR A 101 7.50 0.72 -3.92
C THR A 101 6.03 1.13 -3.81
N TYR A 102 5.70 2.08 -2.93
CA TYR A 102 4.33 2.53 -2.65
C TYR A 102 3.64 3.13 -3.87
N ARG A 103 2.34 2.85 -4.03
CA ARG A 103 1.53 3.41 -5.11
C ARG A 103 0.25 3.98 -4.57
N GLN A 104 -0.06 5.23 -4.88
CA GLN A 104 -1.25 5.88 -4.35
C GLN A 104 -2.56 5.26 -4.87
N GLY A 105 -2.52 4.64 -6.06
CA GLY A 105 -3.68 4.07 -6.74
C GLY A 105 -4.41 3.02 -5.92
N ASP A 106 -3.68 2.14 -5.23
CA ASP A 106 -4.24 1.09 -4.36
C ASP A 106 -3.61 1.05 -2.95
N GLY A 107 -2.63 1.91 -2.68
CA GLY A 107 -1.95 2.02 -1.39
C GLY A 107 -0.96 0.89 -1.11
N ARG A 108 -0.75 -0.03 -2.05
CA ARG A 108 0.17 -1.18 -1.88
C ARG A 108 1.62 -0.80 -2.13
N GLY A 109 2.53 -1.68 -1.71
CA GLY A 109 3.95 -1.38 -1.59
C GLY A 109 4.22 -0.47 -0.39
N GLY A 110 5.43 0.10 -0.34
CA GLY A 110 5.89 0.90 0.80
C GLY A 110 6.64 0.08 1.85
N ALA A 111 7.01 0.76 2.94
CA ALA A 111 7.86 0.21 3.99
C ALA A 111 7.09 -0.42 5.15
N GLY A 112 5.76 -0.27 5.18
CA GLY A 112 4.90 -0.56 6.33
C GLY A 112 4.89 -2.00 6.81
N SER A 113 5.26 -2.95 5.94
CA SER A 113 5.32 -4.40 6.22
C SER A 113 6.75 -4.96 6.31
N GLY A 114 7.76 -4.17 5.92
CA GLY A 114 9.14 -4.64 5.83
C GLY A 114 9.38 -5.64 4.68
N ASN A 115 8.49 -5.67 3.68
CA ASN A 115 8.45 -6.68 2.62
C ASN A 115 9.70 -6.71 1.71
N GLN A 116 10.60 -5.71 1.76
CA GLN A 116 11.89 -5.74 1.06
C GLN A 116 12.76 -6.96 1.45
N ARG A 117 12.50 -7.59 2.60
CA ARG A 117 13.20 -8.80 3.04
C ARG A 117 12.64 -10.10 2.47
N LEU A 118 11.52 -10.04 1.73
CA LEU A 118 10.81 -11.18 1.16
C LEU A 118 10.73 -11.06 -0.36
N ALA A 119 10.41 -12.16 -1.04
CA ALA A 119 10.14 -12.15 -2.47
C ALA A 119 8.89 -11.31 -2.81
N PRO A 120 8.80 -10.72 -4.02
CA PRO A 120 9.87 -10.64 -5.01
C PRO A 120 10.88 -9.51 -4.74
N LEU A 121 10.58 -8.61 -3.80
CA LEU A 121 11.34 -7.37 -3.59
C LEU A 121 12.78 -7.64 -3.15
N ASN A 122 13.04 -8.70 -2.38
CA ASN A 122 14.39 -9.06 -1.97
C ASN A 122 15.34 -9.37 -3.15
N SER A 123 14.78 -9.59 -4.35
CA SER A 123 15.47 -10.09 -5.54
C SER A 123 15.20 -9.26 -6.79
N TRP A 124 14.48 -8.15 -6.68
CA TRP A 124 14.36 -7.19 -7.78
C TRP A 124 15.74 -6.68 -8.22
N PRO A 125 15.99 -6.51 -9.53
CA PRO A 125 17.26 -5.96 -10.02
C PRO A 125 17.64 -4.63 -9.36
N ASP A 126 16.67 -3.73 -9.16
CA ASP A 126 16.93 -2.42 -8.55
C ASP A 126 17.23 -2.52 -7.05
N ASN A 127 16.96 -3.66 -6.41
CA ASN A 127 17.33 -3.96 -5.03
C ASN A 127 18.67 -4.70 -4.90
N VAL A 128 19.44 -4.78 -5.98
CA VAL A 128 20.79 -5.38 -6.01
C VAL A 128 21.65 -4.88 -4.84
N ASN A 129 22.29 -5.82 -4.15
CA ASN A 129 23.14 -5.62 -2.97
C ASN A 129 22.44 -5.06 -1.71
N LEU A 130 21.12 -4.82 -1.71
CA LEU A 130 20.40 -4.44 -0.48
C LEU A 130 20.21 -5.61 0.47
N ASP A 131 20.39 -6.85 0.01
CA ASP A 131 20.58 -8.03 0.87
C ASP A 131 21.80 -7.84 1.81
N LYS A 132 22.89 -7.24 1.33
CA LYS A 132 24.06 -6.89 2.15
C LYS A 132 23.72 -5.82 3.18
N ALA A 133 22.99 -4.78 2.77
CA ALA A 133 22.52 -3.71 3.67
C ALA A 133 21.66 -4.27 4.82
N ARG A 134 20.66 -5.08 4.51
CA ARG A 134 19.83 -5.73 5.53
C ARG A 134 20.64 -6.66 6.43
N ARG A 135 21.63 -7.38 5.87
CA ARG A 135 22.52 -8.26 6.64
C ARG A 135 23.40 -7.49 7.64
N LEU A 136 23.88 -6.29 7.29
CA LEU A 136 24.62 -5.41 8.21
C LEU A 136 23.77 -4.99 9.42
N LEU A 137 22.46 -4.87 9.27
CA LEU A 137 21.53 -4.52 10.36
C LEU A 137 21.14 -5.69 11.28
N TRP A 138 21.44 -6.93 10.88
CA TRP A 138 21.05 -8.11 11.65
C TRP A 138 21.57 -8.11 13.10
N PRO A 139 22.82 -7.73 13.42
CA PRO A 139 23.28 -7.66 14.81
C PRO A 139 22.43 -6.73 15.69
N ILE A 140 21.97 -5.61 15.14
CA ILE A 140 21.08 -4.66 15.85
C ILE A 140 19.69 -5.29 16.03
N LYS A 141 19.10 -5.86 14.96
CA LYS A 141 17.82 -6.58 15.08
C LYS A 141 17.88 -7.70 16.13
N LYS A 142 18.98 -8.45 16.15
CA LYS A 142 19.24 -9.54 17.11
C LYS A 142 19.33 -9.00 18.54
N LYS A 143 20.01 -7.87 18.76
CA LYS A 143 20.17 -7.22 20.07
C LYS A 143 18.83 -6.75 20.65
N TYR A 144 17.98 -6.13 19.83
CA TYR A 144 16.72 -5.52 20.30
C TYR A 144 15.48 -6.41 20.13
N GLY A 145 15.60 -7.51 19.38
CA GLY A 145 14.58 -8.55 19.28
C GLY A 145 13.22 -8.01 18.84
N LYS A 146 12.15 -8.44 19.54
CA LYS A 146 10.76 -8.10 19.21
C LYS A 146 10.35 -6.64 19.44
N LYS A 147 11.20 -5.85 20.11
CA LYS A 147 10.90 -4.44 20.44
C LYS A 147 11.09 -3.49 19.25
N ILE A 148 11.78 -3.93 18.20
CA ILE A 148 11.87 -3.21 16.93
C ILE A 148 11.67 -4.20 15.78
N SER A 149 10.75 -3.90 14.88
CA SER A 149 10.50 -4.66 13.67
C SER A 149 11.60 -4.42 12.64
N TRP A 150 11.73 -5.33 11.66
CA TRP A 150 12.57 -5.05 10.49
C TRP A 150 12.05 -3.85 9.70
N ALA A 151 10.72 -3.73 9.57
CA ALA A 151 10.08 -2.61 8.91
C ALA A 151 10.49 -1.24 9.51
N ASP A 152 10.47 -1.10 10.84
CA ASP A 152 10.92 0.13 11.50
C ASP A 152 12.44 0.28 11.45
N LEU A 153 13.20 -0.80 11.65
CA LEU A 153 14.67 -0.75 11.68
C LEU A 153 15.27 -0.31 10.34
N MET A 154 14.71 -0.75 9.20
CA MET A 154 15.22 -0.36 7.89
C MET A 154 15.07 1.15 7.65
N ILE A 155 13.92 1.72 8.05
CA ILE A 155 13.68 3.17 7.93
C ILE A 155 14.52 3.95 8.93
N LEU A 156 14.59 3.51 10.19
CA LEU A 156 15.40 4.16 11.21
C LEU A 156 16.88 4.21 10.84
N ALA A 157 17.41 3.16 10.20
CA ALA A 157 18.78 3.14 9.70
C ALA A 157 19.02 4.23 8.64
N GLY A 158 18.07 4.45 7.71
CA GLY A 158 18.13 5.54 6.74
C GLY A 158 18.10 6.92 7.40
N ASN A 159 17.23 7.13 8.40
CA ASN A 159 17.20 8.37 9.18
C ASN A 159 18.53 8.62 9.92
N CYS A 160 19.05 7.60 10.61
CA CYS A 160 20.32 7.72 11.34
C CYS A 160 21.50 7.98 10.40
N ALA A 161 21.48 7.40 9.19
CA ALA A 161 22.47 7.67 8.17
C ALA A 161 22.49 9.16 7.76
N LEU A 162 21.32 9.74 7.47
CA LEU A 162 21.20 11.18 7.16
C LEU A 162 21.73 12.05 8.30
N GLU A 163 21.34 11.73 9.54
CA GLU A 163 21.76 12.47 10.74
C GLU A 163 23.27 12.40 10.96
N SER A 164 23.86 11.20 10.83
CA SER A 164 25.31 10.99 11.00
C SER A 164 26.16 11.74 9.97
N MET A 165 25.59 12.00 8.79
CA MET A 165 26.25 12.72 7.69
C MET A 165 25.89 14.22 7.67
N GLY A 166 25.28 14.73 8.74
CA GLY A 166 25.08 16.17 8.95
C GLY A 166 23.73 16.74 8.48
N LEU A 167 22.76 15.88 8.13
CA LEU A 167 21.41 16.32 7.77
C LEU A 167 20.40 15.96 8.85
N ARG A 168 19.82 16.99 9.47
CA ARG A 168 18.72 16.81 10.42
C ARG A 168 17.45 16.35 9.71
N THR A 169 16.86 15.26 10.17
CA THR A 169 15.57 14.77 9.69
C THR A 169 14.41 15.53 10.32
N PHE A 170 13.22 15.45 9.71
CA PHE A 170 12.00 16.07 10.27
C PHE A 170 11.52 15.34 11.55
N GLY A 171 11.83 14.05 11.67
CA GLY A 171 11.53 13.18 12.80
C GLY A 171 11.35 11.72 12.36
N PHE A 172 10.90 10.88 13.28
CA PHE A 172 10.66 9.45 13.06
C PHE A 172 9.51 8.92 13.91
N GLY A 173 8.63 8.12 13.31
CA GLY A 173 7.61 7.33 14.00
C GLY A 173 7.78 5.84 13.71
N GLY A 174 7.89 5.04 14.76
CA GLY A 174 7.78 3.58 14.70
C GLY A 174 6.31 3.13 14.70
N GLY A 175 6.08 1.81 14.64
CA GLY A 175 4.74 1.21 14.66
C GLY A 175 4.42 0.33 13.44
N ARG A 176 5.42 0.04 12.60
CA ARG A 176 5.30 -0.91 11.48
C ARG A 176 5.45 -2.33 11.99
N VAL A 177 4.48 -3.19 11.70
CA VAL A 177 4.48 -4.59 12.14
C VAL A 177 5.06 -5.44 11.01
N ASP A 178 6.02 -6.31 11.34
CA ASP A 178 6.62 -7.23 10.37
C ASP A 178 5.59 -8.23 9.80
N THR A 179 5.64 -8.50 8.50
CA THR A 179 4.89 -9.58 7.84
C THR A 179 5.75 -10.83 7.62
N TRP A 180 5.15 -12.02 7.56
CA TRP A 180 5.91 -13.29 7.60
C TRP A 180 5.86 -14.09 6.30
N GLU A 181 5.18 -13.57 5.29
CA GLU A 181 5.03 -14.17 3.97
C GLU A 181 4.96 -13.05 2.91
N PRO A 182 5.40 -13.32 1.66
CA PRO A 182 5.26 -12.41 0.54
C PRO A 182 3.82 -11.90 0.37
N GLU A 183 3.65 -10.62 0.08
CA GLU A 183 2.35 -10.06 -0.32
C GLU A 183 2.04 -10.50 -1.77
N GLU A 184 1.18 -11.51 -1.93
CA GLU A 184 0.77 -12.05 -3.25
C GLU A 184 -0.34 -11.20 -3.88
N ASP A 185 -0.90 -10.27 -3.11
CA ASP A 185 -1.96 -9.35 -3.50
C ASP A 185 -1.49 -8.15 -4.31
N ILE A 186 -0.17 -7.96 -4.47
CA ILE A 186 0.38 -6.83 -5.22
C ILE A 186 0.55 -7.19 -6.70
N TYR A 187 -0.22 -6.53 -7.56
CA TYR A 187 0.02 -6.53 -9.00
C TYR A 187 1.19 -5.59 -9.37
N TRP A 188 2.38 -6.17 -9.56
CA TRP A 188 3.60 -5.46 -9.97
C TRP A 188 3.73 -5.23 -11.49
N GLY A 189 2.85 -5.85 -12.28
CA GLY A 189 2.86 -5.86 -13.75
C GLY A 189 2.63 -7.26 -14.30
N SER A 190 2.46 -7.35 -15.62
CA SER A 190 2.18 -8.62 -16.33
C SER A 190 3.39 -9.17 -17.09
N GLU A 191 4.56 -8.53 -16.95
CA GLU A 191 5.78 -8.96 -17.62
C GLU A 191 6.26 -10.33 -17.13
N THR A 192 6.82 -11.09 -18.05
CA THR A 192 7.41 -12.42 -17.78
C THR A 192 8.93 -12.37 -17.61
N GLU A 193 9.53 -11.18 -17.71
CA GLU A 193 10.97 -10.94 -17.66
C GLU A 193 11.27 -9.70 -16.82
N TRP A 194 12.37 -9.75 -16.06
CA TRP A 194 12.86 -8.60 -15.31
C TRP A 194 13.27 -7.47 -16.26
N LEU A 195 13.03 -6.24 -15.84
CA LEU A 195 13.26 -5.01 -16.61
C LEU A 195 12.47 -4.94 -17.92
N GLY A 196 11.43 -5.77 -18.10
CA GLY A 196 10.47 -5.59 -19.19
C GLY A 196 9.59 -4.35 -18.99
N ASP A 197 9.12 -3.75 -20.09
CA ASP A 197 8.33 -2.52 -20.14
C ASP A 197 6.93 -2.70 -20.77
N LYS A 198 6.40 -3.94 -20.80
CA LYS A 198 5.06 -4.27 -21.36
C LYS A 198 3.92 -3.81 -20.44
N ARG A 199 3.92 -2.52 -20.13
CA ARG A 199 3.01 -1.80 -19.24
C ARG A 199 2.59 -0.44 -19.77
N TYR A 200 3.03 -0.09 -20.98
CA TYR A 200 2.69 1.15 -21.66
C TYR A 200 1.70 0.89 -22.79
N THR A 201 0.79 1.84 -22.99
CA THR A 201 -0.08 1.92 -24.16
C THR A 201 -0.07 3.35 -24.71
N GLY A 202 -0.65 3.58 -25.90
CA GLY A 202 -0.79 4.92 -26.46
C GLY A 202 0.55 5.68 -26.57
N GLU A 203 0.56 6.94 -26.15
CA GLU A 203 1.74 7.82 -26.17
C GLU A 203 2.55 7.72 -24.87
N ARG A 204 2.86 6.49 -24.43
CA ARG A 204 3.57 6.20 -23.17
C ARG A 204 2.69 6.39 -21.93
N ASP A 205 1.44 5.96 -22.01
CA ASP A 205 0.52 5.90 -20.88
C ASP A 205 0.81 4.65 -20.02
N LEU A 206 1.38 4.87 -18.83
CA LEU A 206 1.68 3.79 -17.87
C LEU A 206 0.39 3.20 -17.29
N GLU A 207 0.27 1.87 -17.36
CA GLU A 207 -0.86 1.10 -16.83
C GLU A 207 -1.13 1.42 -15.34
N ASN A 208 -2.41 1.61 -15.00
CA ASN A 208 -2.81 1.75 -13.60
C ASN A 208 -2.99 0.36 -12.96
N PRO A 209 -2.61 0.15 -11.69
CA PRO A 209 -2.08 1.14 -10.73
C PRO A 209 -0.54 1.18 -10.62
N LEU A 210 0.20 0.72 -11.64
CA LEU A 210 1.67 0.70 -11.62
C LEU A 210 2.25 2.11 -11.45
N ALA A 211 3.43 2.18 -10.82
CA ALA A 211 4.15 3.41 -10.54
C ALA A 211 5.65 3.31 -10.86
N ALA A 212 6.05 2.31 -11.64
CA ALA A 212 7.42 2.12 -12.11
C ALA A 212 7.43 1.82 -13.61
N VAL A 213 8.45 2.28 -14.32
CA VAL A 213 8.52 2.21 -15.80
C VAL A 213 8.88 0.82 -16.34
N GLN A 214 9.50 -0.03 -15.52
CA GLN A 214 9.88 -1.40 -15.87
C GLN A 214 9.71 -2.34 -14.68
N MET A 215 9.49 -3.62 -14.95
CA MET A 215 9.34 -4.65 -13.91
C MET A 215 10.65 -4.79 -13.12
N GLY A 216 10.60 -4.66 -11.81
CA GLY A 216 11.78 -4.79 -10.96
C GLY A 216 12.57 -3.50 -10.70
N LEU A 217 12.09 -2.35 -11.22
CA LEU A 217 12.57 -1.01 -10.83
C LEU A 217 11.69 -0.40 -9.74
N ILE A 218 12.26 0.49 -8.93
CA ILE A 218 11.50 1.26 -7.95
C ILE A 218 10.67 2.36 -8.63
N TYR A 219 11.30 3.20 -9.48
CA TYR A 219 10.62 4.30 -10.19
C TYR A 219 10.92 4.26 -11.69
N VAL A 220 12.11 4.73 -12.07
CA VAL A 220 12.50 4.98 -13.46
C VAL A 220 13.81 4.27 -13.79
N ASN A 221 14.09 4.12 -15.08
CA ASN A 221 15.38 3.63 -15.55
C ASN A 221 16.44 4.74 -15.44
N PRO A 222 17.55 4.54 -14.71
CA PRO A 222 18.56 5.58 -14.52
C PRO A 222 19.32 5.95 -15.80
N GLU A 223 19.34 5.06 -16.80
CA GLU A 223 19.93 5.33 -18.12
C GLU A 223 19.00 6.16 -19.02
N GLY A 224 17.73 6.32 -18.63
CA GLY A 224 16.67 6.99 -19.37
C GLY A 224 15.63 6.02 -19.96
N PRO A 225 14.53 6.52 -20.55
CA PRO A 225 13.42 5.69 -21.05
C PRO A 225 13.90 4.53 -21.94
N ASN A 226 13.69 3.29 -21.48
CA ASN A 226 14.12 2.07 -22.18
C ASN A 226 15.63 2.05 -22.51
N GLY A 227 16.46 2.67 -21.66
CA GLY A 227 17.90 2.81 -21.84
C GLY A 227 18.33 3.96 -22.77
N ASN A 228 17.39 4.74 -23.32
CA ASN A 228 17.70 5.91 -24.16
C ASN A 228 18.13 7.11 -23.29
N PRO A 229 19.37 7.62 -23.41
CA PRO A 229 19.90 8.67 -22.55
C PRO A 229 19.41 10.07 -22.93
N ASP A 230 18.09 10.28 -22.85
CA ASP A 230 17.42 11.57 -23.02
C ASP A 230 16.95 12.10 -21.65
N PRO A 231 17.61 13.13 -21.09
CA PRO A 231 17.23 13.72 -19.81
C PRO A 231 15.82 14.33 -19.78
N VAL A 232 15.35 14.89 -20.90
CA VAL A 232 14.02 15.53 -20.97
C VAL A 232 12.93 14.48 -20.98
N ALA A 233 13.12 13.40 -21.76
CA ALA A 233 12.20 12.26 -21.74
C ALA A 233 12.21 11.56 -20.38
N SER A 234 13.38 11.42 -19.75
CA SER A 234 13.50 10.90 -18.38
C SER A 234 12.73 11.76 -17.36
N GLY A 235 12.75 13.09 -17.49
CA GLY A 235 11.98 14.00 -16.63
C GLY A 235 10.47 13.74 -16.66
N LYS A 236 9.92 13.30 -17.80
CA LYS A 236 8.50 12.90 -17.90
C LYS A 236 8.21 11.62 -17.12
N ASP A 237 9.05 10.61 -17.27
CA ASP A 237 8.92 9.34 -16.53
C ASP A 237 9.09 9.56 -15.01
N VAL A 238 10.05 10.40 -14.60
CA VAL A 238 10.25 10.79 -13.20
C VAL A 238 8.99 11.43 -12.65
N ARG A 239 8.39 12.37 -13.37
CA ARG A 239 7.15 13.03 -12.94
C ARG A 239 5.97 12.10 -12.80
N ASP A 240 5.72 11.27 -13.81
CA ASP A 240 4.57 10.35 -13.80
C ASP A 240 4.69 9.34 -12.64
N THR A 241 5.87 8.72 -12.49
CA THR A 241 6.11 7.73 -11.44
C THR A 241 6.05 8.34 -10.03
N PHE A 242 6.71 9.46 -9.78
CA PHE A 242 6.66 10.12 -8.47
C PHE A 242 5.25 10.62 -8.13
N ALA A 243 4.50 11.15 -9.09
CA ALA A 243 3.10 11.53 -8.89
C ALA A 243 2.24 10.32 -8.50
N ARG A 244 2.44 9.16 -9.14
CA ARG A 244 1.79 7.88 -8.77
C ARG A 244 2.22 7.35 -7.42
N MET A 245 3.29 7.88 -6.84
CA MET A 245 3.74 7.62 -5.48
C MET A 245 3.43 8.76 -4.50
N ALA A 246 2.49 9.64 -4.86
CA ALA A 246 2.07 10.78 -4.05
C ALA A 246 3.18 11.80 -3.75
N MET A 247 4.11 12.02 -4.69
CA MET A 247 5.12 13.08 -4.61
C MET A 247 4.88 14.10 -5.73
N ASN A 248 4.82 15.38 -5.37
CA ASN A 248 4.74 16.47 -6.34
C ASN A 248 6.14 16.85 -6.89
N ASP A 249 6.20 17.84 -7.77
CA ASP A 249 7.47 18.24 -8.41
C ASP A 249 8.51 18.77 -7.40
N GLU A 250 8.09 19.58 -6.42
CA GLU A 250 8.99 20.13 -5.39
C GLU A 250 9.55 19.02 -4.49
N GLU A 251 8.70 18.09 -4.04
CA GLU A 251 9.08 16.90 -3.28
C GLU A 251 10.00 15.96 -4.09
N THR A 252 9.75 15.82 -5.38
CA THR A 252 10.54 14.96 -6.29
C THR A 252 11.96 15.50 -6.45
N VAL A 253 12.11 16.78 -6.79
CA VAL A 253 13.43 17.42 -6.92
C VAL A 253 14.17 17.37 -5.59
N ALA A 254 13.47 17.60 -4.47
CA ALA A 254 14.06 17.52 -3.14
C ALA A 254 14.62 16.11 -2.86
N LEU A 255 13.80 15.07 -3.06
CA LEU A 255 14.17 13.67 -2.79
C LEU A 255 15.33 13.18 -3.65
N VAL A 256 15.30 13.45 -4.96
CA VAL A 256 16.37 13.02 -5.88
C VAL A 256 17.66 13.73 -5.56
N ALA A 257 17.65 15.07 -5.50
CA ALA A 257 18.87 15.83 -5.22
C ALA A 257 19.41 15.56 -3.80
N GLY A 258 18.52 15.41 -2.82
CA GLY A 258 18.92 15.17 -1.44
C GLY A 258 19.44 13.76 -1.20
N GLY A 259 18.83 12.74 -1.81
CA GLY A 259 19.32 11.36 -1.76
C GLY A 259 20.67 11.21 -2.45
N HIS A 260 20.81 11.74 -3.66
CA HIS A 260 22.05 11.70 -4.45
C HIS A 260 23.12 12.71 -4.01
N THR A 261 22.88 13.44 -2.92
CA THR A 261 23.95 14.14 -2.20
C THR A 261 24.89 13.15 -1.51
N PHE A 262 24.49 11.88 -1.34
CA PHE A 262 25.24 10.86 -0.61
C PHE A 262 25.66 9.68 -1.50
N GLY A 263 26.88 9.17 -1.27
CA GLY A 263 27.35 7.91 -1.83
C GLY A 263 27.72 7.91 -3.31
N LYS A 264 27.57 6.73 -3.92
CA LYS A 264 27.96 6.44 -5.31
C LYS A 264 27.12 5.31 -5.91
N CYS A 265 27.17 5.18 -7.23
CA CYS A 265 26.74 3.97 -7.94
C CYS A 265 27.91 2.96 -8.10
N HIS A 266 27.56 1.70 -8.39
CA HIS A 266 28.50 0.59 -8.55
C HIS A 266 28.31 -0.14 -9.88
N GLY A 267 29.35 -0.13 -10.70
CA GLY A 267 29.44 -0.66 -12.05
C GLY A 267 30.89 -0.89 -12.46
N ALA A 268 31.70 -1.44 -11.54
CA ALA A 268 33.15 -1.61 -11.70
C ALA A 268 33.55 -2.52 -12.87
N GLY A 269 32.65 -3.38 -13.35
CA GLY A 269 32.89 -4.29 -14.46
C GLY A 269 31.60 -4.90 -15.03
N PRO A 270 31.71 -5.75 -16.07
CA PRO A 270 30.56 -6.30 -16.78
C PRO A 270 29.59 -7.09 -15.89
N ALA A 271 28.28 -6.93 -16.13
CA ALA A 271 27.23 -7.63 -15.39
C ALA A 271 27.29 -9.17 -15.53
N THR A 272 28.00 -9.71 -16.53
CA THR A 272 28.23 -11.15 -16.71
C THR A 272 28.99 -11.81 -15.55
N HIS A 273 29.63 -11.01 -14.69
CA HIS A 273 30.28 -11.50 -13.47
C HIS A 273 29.35 -11.66 -12.28
N VAL A 274 28.14 -11.11 -12.34
CA VAL A 274 27.17 -11.10 -11.24
C VAL A 274 26.36 -12.40 -11.29
N GLY A 275 26.41 -13.17 -10.20
CA GLY A 275 25.64 -14.39 -10.03
C GLY A 275 24.14 -14.14 -9.77
N PRO A 276 23.37 -15.22 -9.54
CA PRO A 276 21.93 -15.13 -9.35
C PRO A 276 21.50 -14.23 -8.18
N GLU A 277 20.33 -13.62 -8.30
CA GLU A 277 19.61 -12.90 -7.24
C GLU A 277 19.25 -13.82 -6.06
N PRO A 278 18.94 -13.29 -4.85
CA PRO A 278 18.79 -14.09 -3.63
C PRO A 278 17.85 -15.30 -3.71
N GLU A 279 16.68 -15.17 -4.36
CA GLU A 279 15.73 -16.30 -4.51
C GLU A 279 16.21 -17.39 -5.49
N ALA A 280 17.21 -17.09 -6.33
CA ALA A 280 17.82 -18.02 -7.27
C ALA A 280 19.26 -18.41 -6.87
N ALA A 281 19.79 -17.86 -5.78
CA ALA A 281 21.15 -18.11 -5.33
C ALA A 281 21.31 -19.52 -4.73
N PRO A 282 22.52 -20.09 -4.80
CA PRO A 282 22.84 -21.34 -4.10
C PRO A 282 22.58 -21.24 -2.58
N ILE A 283 22.18 -22.35 -1.97
CA ILE A 283 21.78 -22.39 -0.55
C ILE A 283 22.90 -21.95 0.40
N GLU A 284 24.17 -22.16 0.02
CA GLU A 284 25.35 -21.74 0.76
C GLU A 284 25.54 -20.21 0.82
N GLU A 285 24.85 -19.43 -0.02
CA GLU A 285 24.82 -17.97 0.08
C GLU A 285 23.92 -17.48 1.23
N GLN A 286 23.16 -18.38 1.87
CA GLN A 286 22.40 -18.13 3.09
C GLN A 286 21.50 -16.88 2.97
N GLY A 287 20.73 -16.79 1.88
CA GLY A 287 19.80 -15.69 1.61
C GLY A 287 20.45 -14.39 1.13
N LEU A 288 21.75 -14.40 0.80
CA LEU A 288 22.39 -13.38 -0.02
C LEU A 288 22.32 -13.76 -1.51
N GLY A 289 22.56 -12.80 -2.39
CA GLY A 289 22.62 -13.00 -3.84
C GLY A 289 23.60 -12.06 -4.52
N TRP A 290 23.58 -12.05 -5.86
CA TRP A 290 24.41 -11.19 -6.72
C TRP A 290 25.91 -11.30 -6.44
N LYS A 291 26.37 -12.50 -6.07
CA LYS A 291 27.80 -12.75 -5.83
C LYS A 291 28.59 -12.45 -7.10
N SER A 292 29.53 -11.52 -7.00
CA SER A 292 30.34 -11.11 -8.14
C SER A 292 31.64 -11.91 -8.19
N SER A 293 31.98 -12.39 -9.39
CA SER A 293 33.27 -13.00 -9.71
C SER A 293 34.30 -11.98 -10.23
N PHE A 294 33.94 -10.70 -10.34
CA PHE A 294 34.82 -9.65 -10.83
C PHE A 294 35.76 -9.16 -9.73
N GLY A 295 37.07 -9.23 -9.95
CA GLY A 295 38.07 -8.84 -8.95
C GLY A 295 37.84 -9.55 -7.61
N LYS A 296 37.67 -8.77 -6.52
CA LYS A 296 37.32 -9.28 -5.18
C LYS A 296 35.82 -9.47 -4.97
N GLY A 297 34.98 -9.04 -5.92
CA GLY A 297 33.52 -9.10 -5.86
C GLY A 297 32.87 -8.11 -4.90
N LYS A 298 33.63 -7.16 -4.36
CA LYS A 298 33.24 -6.18 -3.33
C LYS A 298 34.23 -4.99 -3.32
N ALA A 299 33.95 -3.98 -2.50
CA ALA A 299 34.75 -2.76 -2.40
C ALA A 299 34.91 -2.06 -3.78
N GLY A 300 36.13 -1.74 -4.21
CA GLY A 300 36.40 -1.11 -5.50
C GLY A 300 35.95 -1.94 -6.72
N ASP A 301 35.69 -3.23 -6.55
CA ASP A 301 35.23 -4.15 -7.60
C ASP A 301 33.72 -4.43 -7.54
N THR A 302 32.97 -3.63 -6.77
CA THR A 302 31.52 -3.83 -6.58
C THR A 302 30.76 -3.56 -7.89
N ILE A 303 29.80 -4.43 -8.19
CA ILE A 303 28.85 -4.26 -9.30
C ILE A 303 27.43 -4.28 -8.71
N GLY A 304 26.65 -3.26 -9.07
CA GLY A 304 25.26 -3.07 -8.67
C GLY A 304 24.42 -2.70 -9.88
N SER A 305 24.07 -1.42 -10.03
CA SER A 305 23.27 -0.93 -11.16
C SER A 305 23.98 -0.98 -12.51
N GLY A 306 25.31 -1.12 -12.51
CA GLY A 306 26.14 -1.01 -13.71
C GLY A 306 26.58 0.43 -14.01
N ILE A 307 26.00 1.44 -13.38
CA ILE A 307 26.50 2.82 -13.40
C ILE A 307 27.62 2.95 -12.37
N GLU A 308 28.68 3.70 -12.68
CA GLU A 308 29.87 3.82 -11.83
C GLU A 308 30.24 5.27 -11.57
N GLY A 309 30.36 5.62 -10.28
CA GLY A 309 30.86 6.93 -9.84
C GLY A 309 29.97 7.59 -8.80
N ALA A 310 30.48 8.68 -8.22
CA ALA A 310 29.79 9.49 -7.22
C ALA A 310 29.33 10.84 -7.81
N TRP A 311 28.29 11.41 -7.24
CA TRP A 311 27.69 12.65 -7.74
C TRP A 311 28.45 13.92 -7.39
N LYS A 312 29.13 13.94 -6.24
CA LYS A 312 29.81 15.14 -5.72
C LYS A 312 31.07 14.80 -4.89
N PRO A 313 31.95 15.77 -4.65
CA PRO A 313 32.97 15.67 -3.60
C PRO A 313 32.35 15.42 -2.22
N ASN A 314 33.09 14.75 -1.34
CA ASN A 314 32.66 14.37 0.02
C ASN A 314 31.33 13.59 0.09
N PRO A 315 31.25 12.37 -0.48
CA PRO A 315 29.98 11.63 -0.60
C PRO A 315 29.31 11.21 0.72
N THR A 316 29.96 11.44 1.86
CA THR A 316 29.48 11.07 3.20
C THR A 316 29.14 12.30 4.05
N SER A 317 28.77 13.40 3.41
CA SER A 317 28.43 14.66 4.10
C SER A 317 27.34 15.41 3.36
N TRP A 318 26.38 15.95 4.10
CA TRP A 318 25.36 16.85 3.57
C TRP A 318 25.95 18.20 3.22
N ASP A 319 25.81 18.60 1.96
CA ASP A 319 26.12 19.94 1.47
C ASP A 319 25.38 20.18 0.14
N MET A 320 25.62 21.34 -0.47
CA MET A 320 25.02 21.70 -1.76
C MET A 320 25.78 21.13 -2.97
N GLY A 321 26.71 20.19 -2.75
CA GLY A 321 27.63 19.71 -3.76
C GLY A 321 26.94 19.07 -4.96
N TYR A 322 25.87 18.30 -4.76
CA TYR A 322 25.10 17.70 -5.86
C TYR A 322 24.56 18.77 -6.82
N LEU A 323 23.77 19.72 -6.31
CA LEU A 323 23.16 20.77 -7.13
C LEU A 323 24.21 21.72 -7.72
N ARG A 324 25.27 22.03 -6.95
CA ARG A 324 26.38 22.85 -7.45
C ARG A 324 27.04 22.19 -8.65
N ILE A 325 27.43 20.91 -8.54
CA ILE A 325 28.08 20.16 -9.61
C ILE A 325 27.17 20.02 -10.83
N LEU A 326 25.88 19.69 -10.63
CA LEU A 326 24.88 19.55 -11.70
C LEU A 326 24.83 20.78 -12.62
N PHE A 327 24.85 21.98 -12.05
CA PHE A 327 24.75 23.24 -12.79
C PHE A 327 26.09 23.89 -13.15
N GLN A 328 27.19 23.54 -12.49
CA GLN A 328 28.52 24.14 -12.73
C GLN A 328 29.18 23.61 -14.00
N TYR A 329 28.91 22.36 -14.38
CA TYR A 329 29.63 21.66 -15.44
C TYR A 329 28.75 21.31 -16.63
N GLU A 330 29.35 21.24 -17.82
CA GLU A 330 28.73 20.56 -18.96
C GLU A 330 28.97 19.06 -18.87
N TRP A 331 28.06 18.27 -19.43
CA TRP A 331 28.04 16.82 -19.29
C TRP A 331 28.35 16.12 -20.61
N GLU A 332 29.16 15.07 -20.60
CA GLU A 332 29.30 14.14 -21.73
C GLU A 332 28.71 12.79 -21.40
N LEU A 333 27.95 12.25 -22.36
CA LEU A 333 27.50 10.88 -22.35
C LEU A 333 28.69 9.95 -22.59
N VAL A 334 28.88 9.00 -21.69
CA VAL A 334 29.91 7.96 -21.77
C VAL A 334 29.31 6.60 -21.41
N LYS A 335 30.09 5.54 -21.63
CA LYS A 335 29.79 4.22 -21.08
C LYS A 335 30.57 3.99 -19.78
N SER A 336 29.89 3.44 -18.78
CA SER A 336 30.53 2.96 -17.55
C SER A 336 31.44 1.76 -17.84
N PRO A 337 32.29 1.33 -16.89
CA PRO A 337 33.06 0.08 -17.03
C PRO A 337 32.17 -1.17 -17.24
N ALA A 338 30.91 -1.12 -16.80
CA ALA A 338 29.92 -2.18 -17.06
C ALA A 338 29.13 -2.01 -18.37
N GLY A 339 29.33 -0.91 -19.10
CA GLY A 339 28.65 -0.63 -20.38
C GLY A 339 27.34 0.17 -20.28
N ALA A 340 26.96 0.66 -19.10
CA ALA A 340 25.77 1.48 -18.89
C ALA A 340 25.97 2.92 -19.41
N ASN A 341 24.91 3.54 -19.92
CA ASN A 341 24.89 4.97 -20.24
C ASN A 341 24.96 5.80 -18.95
N GLN A 342 25.94 6.69 -18.86
CA GLN A 342 26.06 7.65 -17.77
C GLN A 342 26.72 8.94 -18.25
N TRP A 343 26.71 9.97 -17.41
CA TRP A 343 27.26 11.27 -17.76
C TRP A 343 28.41 11.66 -16.86
N LEU A 344 29.52 12.15 -17.43
CA LEU A 344 30.64 12.68 -16.65
C LEU A 344 30.79 14.19 -16.87
N ALA A 345 31.07 14.92 -15.80
CA ALA A 345 31.31 16.37 -15.85
C ALA A 345 32.56 16.70 -16.66
N LYS A 346 32.50 17.60 -17.65
CA LYS A 346 33.63 18.02 -18.49
C LYS A 346 34.51 19.05 -17.78
N ASN A 347 35.81 19.05 -18.09
CA ASN A 347 36.77 20.09 -17.62
C ASN A 347 36.71 20.33 -16.10
N VAL A 348 36.69 19.24 -15.32
CA VAL A 348 36.51 19.27 -13.87
C VAL A 348 37.70 19.92 -13.19
N LYS A 349 37.43 20.77 -12.19
CA LYS A 349 38.48 21.40 -11.38
C LYS A 349 39.03 20.36 -10.40
N GLU A 350 40.31 20.44 -10.06
CA GLU A 350 40.94 19.50 -9.12
C GLU A 350 40.22 19.43 -7.76
N THR A 351 39.65 20.55 -7.30
CA THR A 351 38.86 20.62 -6.05
C THR A 351 37.50 19.91 -6.12
N ASP A 352 36.99 19.67 -7.34
CA ASP A 352 35.71 19.02 -7.61
C ASP A 352 35.90 17.56 -8.09
N MET A 353 37.15 17.09 -8.18
CA MET A 353 37.46 15.67 -8.37
C MET A 353 37.15 14.89 -7.09
N ILE A 354 36.63 13.68 -7.24
CA ILE A 354 36.15 12.85 -6.15
C ILE A 354 37.20 11.78 -5.85
N ALA A 355 37.69 11.70 -4.61
CA ALA A 355 38.55 10.59 -4.20
C ALA A 355 37.85 9.24 -4.40
N ASP A 356 38.60 8.20 -4.75
CA ASP A 356 38.05 6.85 -4.84
C ASP A 356 37.59 6.36 -3.47
N ALA A 357 36.54 5.52 -3.45
CA ALA A 357 35.92 5.04 -2.22
C ALA A 357 36.83 4.13 -1.38
N HIS A 358 37.84 3.50 -1.99
CA HIS A 358 38.74 2.56 -1.33
C HIS A 358 40.24 2.81 -1.61
N ASP A 359 40.58 3.73 -2.51
CA ASP A 359 41.96 4.12 -2.80
C ASP A 359 42.16 5.65 -2.83
N PRO A 360 42.61 6.29 -1.74
CA PRO A 360 42.72 7.75 -1.67
C PRO A 360 43.72 8.36 -2.66
N LYS A 361 44.55 7.55 -3.33
CA LYS A 361 45.48 8.01 -4.38
C LYS A 361 44.81 8.15 -5.75
N LYS A 362 43.60 7.60 -5.92
CA LYS A 362 42.81 7.71 -7.14
C LYS A 362 41.73 8.78 -6.99
N LYS A 363 41.44 9.45 -8.10
CA LYS A 363 40.37 10.43 -8.20
C LYS A 363 39.57 10.23 -9.48
N HIS A 364 38.29 10.55 -9.39
CA HIS A 364 37.30 10.38 -10.44
C HIS A 364 36.57 11.69 -10.71
N ARG A 365 36.07 11.84 -11.94
CA ARG A 365 35.17 12.94 -12.30
C ARG A 365 33.80 12.69 -11.68
N PRO A 366 33.04 13.74 -11.31
CA PRO A 366 31.64 13.59 -10.93
C PRO A 366 30.81 12.93 -12.03
N MET A 367 29.89 12.07 -11.60
CA MET A 367 28.98 11.29 -12.44
C MET A 367 27.53 11.71 -12.19
N MET A 368 26.73 11.77 -13.25
CA MET A 368 25.28 11.92 -13.18
C MET A 368 24.60 10.84 -14.03
N THR A 369 23.46 10.34 -13.58
CA THR A 369 22.57 9.51 -14.39
C THR A 369 21.77 10.36 -15.38
N THR A 370 21.13 9.73 -16.36
CA THR A 370 20.19 10.46 -17.25
C THR A 370 19.03 11.04 -16.44
N ALA A 371 18.56 10.32 -15.42
CA ALA A 371 17.51 10.78 -14.51
C ALA A 371 17.96 11.99 -13.67
N ASP A 372 19.22 12.06 -13.23
CA ASP A 372 19.77 13.23 -12.53
C ASP A 372 19.76 14.47 -13.42
N LEU A 373 20.20 14.31 -14.67
CA LEU A 373 20.21 15.40 -15.64
C LEU A 373 18.81 15.92 -15.95
N SER A 374 17.75 15.12 -15.75
CA SER A 374 16.38 15.61 -15.89
C SER A 374 16.10 16.82 -14.98
N LEU A 375 16.70 16.89 -13.80
CA LEU A 375 16.53 18.04 -12.89
C LEU A 375 17.10 19.36 -13.44
N ARG A 376 17.97 19.28 -14.45
CA ARG A 376 18.55 20.43 -15.13
C ARG A 376 17.91 20.71 -16.49
N PHE A 377 17.45 19.70 -17.21
CA PHE A 377 16.97 19.86 -18.59
C PHE A 377 15.45 19.86 -18.71
N ASP A 378 14.73 19.29 -17.74
CA ASP A 378 13.27 19.37 -17.72
C ASP A 378 12.82 20.78 -17.32
N PRO A 379 11.93 21.44 -18.09
CA PRO A 379 11.57 22.84 -17.88
C PRO A 379 10.76 23.09 -16.59
N ILE A 380 10.20 22.03 -15.97
CA ILE A 380 9.47 22.13 -14.70
C ILE A 380 10.43 21.94 -13.52
N TYR A 381 11.37 20.99 -13.61
CA TYR A 381 12.31 20.71 -12.52
C TYR A 381 13.47 21.70 -12.42
N GLU A 382 13.97 22.19 -13.55
CA GLU A 382 15.08 23.14 -13.60
C GLU A 382 14.92 24.35 -12.67
N PRO A 383 13.80 25.11 -12.73
CA PRO A 383 13.63 26.27 -11.87
C PRO A 383 13.56 25.91 -10.38
N ILE A 384 13.02 24.73 -10.04
CA ILE A 384 12.97 24.23 -8.66
C ILE A 384 14.38 23.90 -8.17
N ALA A 385 15.15 23.14 -8.96
CA ALA A 385 16.52 22.75 -8.63
C ALA A 385 17.45 23.97 -8.50
N ARG A 386 17.32 24.98 -9.39
CA ARG A 386 18.03 26.25 -9.26
C ARG A 386 17.62 27.02 -8.01
N ASN A 387 16.34 27.02 -7.67
CA ASN A 387 15.86 27.70 -6.47
C ASN A 387 16.45 27.05 -5.21
N TYR A 388 16.53 25.72 -5.15
CA TYR A 388 17.21 25.01 -4.06
C TYR A 388 18.70 25.29 -4.01
N LEU A 389 19.39 25.34 -5.15
CA LEU A 389 20.81 25.71 -5.21
C LEU A 389 21.05 27.11 -4.60
N LYS A 390 20.16 28.07 -4.89
CA LYS A 390 20.24 29.44 -4.35
C LYS A 390 19.78 29.54 -2.89
N ASN A 391 18.97 28.59 -2.40
CA ASN A 391 18.34 28.62 -1.08
C ASN A 391 18.54 27.30 -0.32
N PRO A 392 19.75 27.03 0.21
CA PRO A 392 20.09 25.77 0.87
C PRO A 392 19.15 25.39 2.04
N ASN A 393 18.70 26.37 2.82
CA ASN A 393 17.77 26.12 3.93
C ASN A 393 16.39 25.66 3.45
N LYS A 394 15.90 26.20 2.32
CA LYS A 394 14.65 25.74 1.71
C LYS A 394 14.80 24.30 1.21
N PHE A 395 15.94 23.98 0.60
CA PHE A 395 16.23 22.63 0.13
C PHE A 395 16.26 21.62 1.29
N ALA A 396 16.98 21.94 2.37
CA ALA A 396 17.07 21.08 3.53
C ALA A 396 15.70 20.81 4.19
N ASP A 397 14.86 21.85 4.36
CA ASP A 397 13.50 21.69 4.89
C ASP A 397 12.60 20.85 3.97
N ALA A 398 12.62 21.14 2.67
CA ALA A 398 11.84 20.39 1.70
C ALA A 398 12.25 18.91 1.63
N PHE A 399 13.55 18.63 1.64
CA PHE A 399 14.04 17.25 1.69
C PHE A 399 13.63 16.55 2.99
N ALA A 400 13.83 17.19 4.15
CA ALA A 400 13.48 16.60 5.45
C ALA A 400 11.99 16.23 5.52
N ARG A 401 11.11 17.09 5.00
CA ARG A 401 9.66 16.86 4.93
C ARG A 401 9.29 15.79 3.91
N ALA A 402 9.87 15.82 2.71
CA ALA A 402 9.61 14.82 1.67
C ALA A 402 10.14 13.43 2.08
N TRP A 403 11.30 13.35 2.73
CA TRP A 403 11.84 12.12 3.31
C TRP A 403 10.94 11.54 4.40
N PHE A 404 10.41 12.40 5.29
CA PHE A 404 9.45 11.95 6.30
C PHE A 404 8.15 11.44 5.67
N LYS A 405 7.60 12.15 4.68
CA LYS A 405 6.43 11.71 3.92
C LYS A 405 6.70 10.36 3.24
N LEU A 406 7.79 10.24 2.49
CA LEU A 406 8.20 9.00 1.81
C LEU A 406 8.16 7.82 2.78
N THR A 407 8.82 7.98 3.92
CA THR A 407 9.05 6.88 4.85
C THR A 407 7.85 6.57 5.73
N HIS A 408 6.80 7.42 5.75
CA HIS A 408 5.64 7.25 6.63
C HIS A 408 4.27 7.29 5.90
N ARG A 409 4.23 7.49 4.58
CA ARG A 409 2.98 7.63 3.79
C ARG A 409 2.02 6.44 3.86
N ASP A 410 2.52 5.27 4.23
CA ASP A 410 1.78 4.00 4.35
C ASP A 410 1.53 3.58 5.82
N MET A 411 1.88 4.44 6.78
CA MET A 411 1.61 4.21 8.19
C MET A 411 0.18 4.59 8.60
N GLY A 412 -0.61 5.21 7.72
CA GLY A 412 -1.95 5.69 8.06
C GLY A 412 -1.93 6.86 9.05
N PRO A 413 -2.99 7.03 9.87
CA PRO A 413 -3.11 8.16 10.77
C PRO A 413 -1.98 8.25 11.81
N LYS A 414 -1.67 9.49 12.22
CA LYS A 414 -0.64 9.79 13.24
C LYS A 414 -0.85 9.08 14.58
N ALA A 415 -2.08 8.65 14.90
CA ALA A 415 -2.37 7.81 16.07
C ALA A 415 -1.56 6.50 16.11
N ARG A 416 -1.09 6.01 14.95
CA ARG A 416 -0.26 4.81 14.84
C ARG A 416 1.23 5.05 15.06
N TYR A 417 1.67 6.31 15.16
CA TYR A 417 3.08 6.68 15.17
C TYR A 417 3.60 6.58 16.59
N LEU A 418 4.69 5.82 16.78
CA LEU A 418 5.24 5.52 18.10
C LEU A 418 6.65 6.12 18.24
N GLY A 419 7.00 6.46 19.49
CA GLY A 419 8.35 6.90 19.86
C GLY A 419 8.46 8.42 20.11
N PRO A 420 9.58 8.85 20.72
CA PRO A 420 9.76 10.22 21.18
C PRO A 420 10.05 11.24 20.06
N GLU A 421 10.39 10.78 18.85
CA GLU A 421 10.80 11.63 17.72
C GLU A 421 9.67 11.89 16.71
N VAL A 422 8.42 11.54 17.04
CA VAL A 422 7.26 11.81 16.18
C VAL A 422 7.09 13.33 16.04
N PRO A 423 7.09 13.88 14.81
CA PRO A 423 6.92 15.31 14.61
C PRO A 423 5.61 15.84 15.22
N LYS A 424 5.67 17.00 15.86
CA LYS A 424 4.48 17.65 16.45
C LYS A 424 3.54 18.20 15.40
N GLU A 425 4.06 18.69 14.28
CA GLU A 425 3.26 19.21 13.16
C GLU A 425 2.37 18.11 12.58
N ASP A 426 1.14 18.46 12.23
CA ASP A 426 0.20 17.61 11.50
C ASP A 426 0.33 17.93 10.01
N LEU A 427 0.58 16.90 9.20
CA LEU A 427 0.77 17.04 7.77
C LEU A 427 -0.46 16.54 7.03
N ILE A 428 -0.86 17.27 5.98
CA ILE A 428 -2.12 16.99 5.27
C ILE A 428 -2.23 15.56 4.72
N TRP A 429 -1.12 14.96 4.30
CA TRP A 429 -1.08 13.60 3.76
C TRP A 429 -1.29 12.51 4.82
N GLN A 430 -1.23 12.85 6.11
CA GLN A 430 -1.53 11.93 7.22
C GLN A 430 -3.03 11.75 7.45
N ASP A 431 -3.87 12.45 6.68
CA ASP A 431 -5.33 12.46 6.80
C ASP A 431 -5.78 12.67 8.26
N THR A 432 -5.10 13.58 8.98
CA THR A 432 -5.26 13.77 10.43
C THR A 432 -6.71 14.02 10.83
N ILE A 433 -7.10 13.44 11.95
CA ILE A 433 -8.43 13.57 12.54
C ILE A 433 -8.27 14.28 13.89
N PRO A 434 -9.07 15.32 14.19
CA PRO A 434 -8.93 16.06 15.43
C PRO A 434 -9.24 15.17 16.65
N ALA A 435 -8.49 15.36 17.74
CA ALA A 435 -8.83 14.74 19.02
C ALA A 435 -10.17 15.26 19.54
N ALA A 436 -10.90 14.42 20.29
CA ALA A 436 -12.15 14.84 20.92
C ALA A 436 -11.87 15.85 22.05
N ASP A 437 -12.54 17.00 22.01
CA ASP A 437 -12.52 18.02 23.07
C ASP A 437 -13.78 17.98 23.95
N TYR A 438 -14.57 16.90 23.83
CA TYR A 438 -15.83 16.68 24.53
C TYR A 438 -15.87 15.32 25.23
N LYS A 439 -16.76 15.18 26.21
CA LYS A 439 -17.02 13.92 26.90
C LYS A 439 -17.76 12.97 25.95
N GLN A 440 -17.25 11.75 25.82
CA GLN A 440 -17.83 10.71 24.99
C GLN A 440 -19.18 10.22 25.52
N ILE A 441 -20.02 9.72 24.61
CA ILE A 441 -21.29 9.06 24.94
C ILE A 441 -21.06 7.73 25.66
N GLY A 442 -21.96 7.39 26.59
CA GLY A 442 -21.98 6.10 27.28
C GLY A 442 -23.07 5.15 26.76
N GLN A 443 -23.18 3.95 27.35
CA GLN A 443 -24.13 2.93 26.87
C GLN A 443 -25.61 3.37 26.87
N LYS A 444 -26.03 4.17 27.87
CA LYS A 444 -27.40 4.70 27.92
C LYS A 444 -27.67 5.66 26.76
N ASP A 445 -26.71 6.53 26.47
CA ASP A 445 -26.78 7.50 25.37
C ASP A 445 -26.82 6.76 24.01
N VAL A 446 -26.01 5.70 23.86
CA VAL A 446 -26.02 4.84 22.67
C VAL A 446 -27.40 4.21 22.44
N ALA A 447 -28.03 3.67 23.48
CA ALA A 447 -29.37 3.09 23.36
C ALA A 447 -30.43 4.14 22.97
N GLU A 448 -30.36 5.33 23.55
CA GLU A 448 -31.23 6.45 23.21
C GLU A 448 -31.05 6.91 21.76
N LEU A 449 -29.79 7.12 21.33
CA LEU A 449 -29.47 7.53 19.96
C LEU A 449 -29.92 6.49 18.92
N LYS A 450 -29.75 5.18 19.19
CA LYS A 450 -30.28 4.13 18.30
C LYS A 450 -31.80 4.24 18.13
N ARG A 451 -32.54 4.50 19.22
CA ARG A 451 -33.99 4.73 19.17
C ARG A 451 -34.32 5.98 18.34
N MET A 452 -33.66 7.11 18.60
CA MET A 452 -33.87 8.35 17.82
C MET A 452 -33.62 8.14 16.32
N ILE A 453 -32.60 7.36 15.96
CA ILE A 453 -32.30 7.03 14.57
C ILE A 453 -33.41 6.18 13.94
N ILE A 454 -33.90 5.14 14.63
CA ILE A 454 -35.00 4.30 14.13
C ILE A 454 -36.29 5.13 13.97
N ASP A 455 -36.60 5.98 14.95
CA ASP A 455 -37.81 6.82 14.96
C ASP A 455 -37.76 7.96 13.92
N SER A 456 -36.59 8.24 13.34
CA SER A 456 -36.41 9.29 12.32
C SER A 456 -37.05 8.96 10.97
N GLY A 457 -37.43 7.70 10.74
CA GLY A 457 -38.01 7.23 9.47
C GLY A 457 -36.98 6.99 8.35
N LEU A 458 -35.67 7.05 8.65
CA LEU A 458 -34.63 6.58 7.75
C LEU A 458 -34.71 5.05 7.61
N SER A 459 -34.68 4.52 6.37
CA SER A 459 -34.83 3.08 6.14
C SER A 459 -33.56 2.30 6.55
N ILE A 460 -33.71 1.00 6.81
CA ILE A 460 -32.59 0.10 7.11
C ILE A 460 -31.54 0.19 5.99
N SER A 461 -31.96 0.06 4.74
CA SER A 461 -31.07 0.15 3.58
C SER A 461 -30.35 1.50 3.50
N GLN A 462 -31.00 2.61 3.82
CA GLN A 462 -30.36 3.93 3.81
C GLN A 462 -29.23 4.02 4.85
N LEU A 463 -29.49 3.59 6.08
CA LEU A 463 -28.55 3.63 7.18
C LEU A 463 -27.36 2.68 6.95
N VAL A 464 -27.62 1.44 6.53
CA VAL A 464 -26.58 0.45 6.22
C VAL A 464 -25.74 0.92 5.03
N THR A 465 -26.36 1.42 3.95
CA THR A 465 -25.61 1.92 2.79
C THR A 465 -24.70 3.10 3.14
N THR A 466 -25.16 3.99 4.04
CA THR A 466 -24.38 5.18 4.43
C THR A 466 -23.21 4.82 5.33
N ALA A 467 -23.44 3.94 6.32
CA ALA A 467 -22.38 3.42 7.17
C ALA A 467 -21.33 2.64 6.36
N TRP A 468 -21.78 1.77 5.45
CA TRP A 468 -20.91 1.05 4.52
C TRP A 468 -20.10 2.01 3.67
N ALA A 469 -20.74 2.97 2.99
CA ALA A 469 -20.07 3.93 2.12
C ALA A 469 -18.99 4.75 2.84
N SER A 470 -19.16 4.99 4.15
CA SER A 470 -18.17 5.66 4.96
C SER A 470 -16.99 4.72 5.29
N ALA A 471 -17.28 3.56 5.87
CA ALA A 471 -16.25 2.63 6.34
C ALA A 471 -15.48 1.94 5.20
N SER A 472 -16.15 1.63 4.08
CA SER A 472 -15.59 0.89 2.97
C SER A 472 -14.54 1.67 2.19
N THR A 473 -14.27 2.93 2.51
CA THR A 473 -13.12 3.66 1.95
C THR A 473 -11.80 3.17 2.52
N PHE A 474 -11.83 2.46 3.66
CA PHE A 474 -10.63 1.89 4.27
C PHE A 474 -9.88 0.96 3.31
N ARG A 475 -8.56 1.02 3.39
CA ARG A 475 -7.65 0.02 2.80
C ARG A 475 -6.48 -0.28 3.75
N GLY A 476 -6.24 -1.55 4.04
CA GLY A 476 -5.24 -2.00 5.01
C GLY A 476 -3.80 -1.85 4.55
N SER A 477 -3.59 -1.71 3.24
CA SER A 477 -2.30 -1.51 2.60
C SER A 477 -1.57 -0.28 3.17
N ASP A 478 -2.19 0.90 3.09
CA ASP A 478 -1.65 2.16 3.64
C ASP A 478 -2.46 2.74 4.82
N LYS A 479 -3.52 2.03 5.24
CA LYS A 479 -4.36 2.34 6.41
C LYS A 479 -5.09 3.69 6.27
N ARG A 480 -5.32 4.13 5.03
CA ARG A 480 -6.13 5.31 4.71
C ARG A 480 -7.62 4.95 4.61
N GLY A 481 -8.47 5.98 4.68
CA GLY A 481 -9.92 5.84 4.62
C GLY A 481 -10.53 5.33 5.94
N GLY A 482 -11.80 4.96 5.89
CA GLY A 482 -12.58 4.53 7.06
C GLY A 482 -13.68 5.53 7.45
N ALA A 483 -14.40 5.21 8.53
CA ALA A 483 -15.55 5.97 9.01
C ALA A 483 -15.18 7.13 9.94
N ASN A 484 -14.03 7.06 10.61
CA ASN A 484 -13.53 8.13 11.47
C ASN A 484 -13.21 9.38 10.62
N GLY A 485 -13.49 10.56 11.19
CA GLY A 485 -13.42 11.82 10.47
C GLY A 485 -14.69 12.18 9.69
N ALA A 486 -15.70 11.29 9.60
CA ALA A 486 -16.94 11.53 8.85
C ALA A 486 -16.71 12.09 7.44
N ARG A 487 -15.63 11.70 6.77
CA ARG A 487 -15.22 12.32 5.49
C ARG A 487 -16.21 12.09 4.35
N ILE A 488 -17.14 11.15 4.50
CA ILE A 488 -18.30 11.00 3.62
C ILE A 488 -19.17 12.26 3.56
N CYS A 489 -19.14 13.11 4.59
CA CYS A 489 -19.83 14.40 4.64
C CYS A 489 -19.09 15.51 3.88
N LEU A 490 -17.84 15.28 3.46
CA LEU A 490 -16.92 16.26 2.88
C LEU A 490 -16.66 16.00 1.39
N ALA A 491 -16.15 17.00 0.69
CA ALA A 491 -15.64 16.79 -0.66
C ALA A 491 -14.30 16.01 -0.59
N PRO A 492 -14.08 15.02 -1.48
CA PRO A 492 -14.91 14.69 -2.64
C PRO A 492 -15.96 13.59 -2.38
N GLN A 493 -15.94 12.92 -1.22
CA GLN A 493 -16.75 11.70 -1.00
C GLN A 493 -18.27 11.94 -1.08
N LYS A 494 -18.74 13.10 -0.60
CA LYS A 494 -20.16 13.48 -0.67
C LYS A 494 -20.69 13.64 -2.10
N GLU A 495 -19.78 13.81 -3.07
CA GLU A 495 -20.05 14.03 -4.49
C GLU A 495 -19.83 12.76 -5.33
N TRP A 496 -19.31 11.69 -4.75
CA TRP A 496 -19.09 10.45 -5.49
C TRP A 496 -20.41 9.82 -5.93
N GLU A 497 -20.48 9.52 -7.22
CA GLU A 497 -21.63 8.84 -7.83
C GLU A 497 -22.06 7.62 -7.01
N VAL A 498 -21.13 6.70 -6.71
CA VAL A 498 -21.38 5.48 -5.92
C VAL A 498 -22.07 5.73 -4.57
N ASN A 499 -21.90 6.91 -3.98
CA ASN A 499 -22.51 7.30 -2.71
C ASN A 499 -23.91 7.91 -2.87
N GLN A 500 -24.42 8.03 -4.11
CA GLN A 500 -25.74 8.55 -4.44
C GLN A 500 -26.02 9.90 -3.77
N PRO A 501 -25.35 11.00 -4.18
CA PRO A 501 -25.29 12.26 -3.43
C PRO A 501 -26.65 12.81 -2.96
N ALA A 502 -27.71 12.66 -3.77
CA ALA A 502 -29.06 13.07 -3.38
C ALA A 502 -29.63 12.25 -2.21
N GLN A 503 -29.44 10.93 -2.24
CA GLN A 503 -29.84 10.04 -1.15
C GLN A 503 -28.95 10.27 0.09
N LEU A 504 -27.64 10.35 -0.09
CA LEU A 504 -26.70 10.63 1.00
C LEU A 504 -27.05 11.92 1.73
N LYS A 505 -27.28 13.01 1.00
CA LYS A 505 -27.68 14.31 1.56
C LYS A 505 -28.94 14.21 2.43
N LYS A 506 -29.92 13.38 2.02
CA LYS A 506 -31.13 13.15 2.82
C LYS A 506 -30.81 12.44 4.14
N VAL A 507 -29.97 11.40 4.10
CA VAL A 507 -29.56 10.65 5.29
C VAL A 507 -28.75 11.52 6.24
N LEU A 508 -27.74 12.22 5.73
CA LEU A 508 -26.89 13.11 6.52
C LEU A 508 -27.71 14.21 7.20
N LYS A 509 -28.66 14.85 6.50
CA LYS A 509 -29.56 15.84 7.12
C LYS A 509 -30.40 15.25 8.26
N GLY A 510 -30.83 14.00 8.14
CA GLY A 510 -31.56 13.29 9.20
C GLY A 510 -30.68 13.04 10.43
N LEU A 511 -29.46 12.55 10.21
CA LEU A 511 -28.48 12.32 11.27
C LEU A 511 -27.99 13.63 11.92
N GLU A 512 -27.83 14.71 11.14
CA GLU A 512 -27.47 16.06 11.64
C GLU A 512 -28.55 16.60 12.59
N LYS A 513 -29.83 16.38 12.27
CA LYS A 513 -30.93 16.76 13.15
C LYS A 513 -30.84 16.02 14.49
N ILE A 514 -30.62 14.71 14.46
CA ILE A 514 -30.44 13.88 15.66
C ILE A 514 -29.21 14.33 16.47
N GLN A 515 -28.09 14.58 15.78
CA GLN A 515 -26.87 15.07 16.41
C GLN A 515 -27.13 16.36 17.18
N LYS A 516 -27.78 17.32 16.53
CA LYS A 516 -28.10 18.62 17.11
C LYS A 516 -29.04 18.46 18.30
N GLU A 517 -30.12 17.70 18.16
CA GLU A 517 -31.08 17.45 19.23
C GLU A 517 -30.45 16.76 20.45
N PHE A 518 -29.62 15.75 20.23
CA PHE A 518 -28.90 15.08 21.30
C PHE A 518 -27.89 16.01 21.98
N ASN A 519 -27.05 16.71 21.20
CA ASN A 519 -26.00 17.58 21.75
C ASN A 519 -26.59 18.79 22.49
N ASP A 520 -27.66 19.41 21.97
CA ASP A 520 -28.34 20.56 22.59
C ASP A 520 -29.05 20.17 23.90
N SER A 521 -29.44 18.89 24.07
CA SER A 521 -30.12 18.38 25.27
C SER A 521 -29.16 17.91 26.37
N GLN A 522 -27.86 17.76 26.09
CA GLN A 522 -26.90 17.31 27.10
C GLN A 522 -26.61 18.39 28.14
N LYS A 523 -26.50 17.97 29.41
CA LYS A 523 -25.94 18.81 30.48
C LYS A 523 -24.42 18.66 30.49
N GLY A 524 -23.69 19.75 30.30
CA GLY A 524 -22.22 19.78 30.24
C GLY A 524 -21.68 19.52 28.82
N ASN A 525 -20.39 19.22 28.69
CA ASN A 525 -19.73 19.09 27.38
C ASN A 525 -19.77 17.64 26.81
N LYS A 526 -20.89 16.92 26.99
CA LYS A 526 -21.05 15.60 26.35
C LYS A 526 -21.62 15.79 24.95
N LYS A 527 -21.04 15.13 23.95
CA LYS A 527 -21.47 15.23 22.55
C LYS A 527 -21.32 13.90 21.83
N VAL A 528 -22.03 13.75 20.71
CA VAL A 528 -21.80 12.71 19.70
C VAL A 528 -21.34 13.35 18.39
N SER A 529 -20.37 12.72 17.72
CA SER A 529 -19.89 13.12 16.39
C SER A 529 -20.80 12.61 15.28
N MET A 530 -20.68 13.21 14.09
CA MET A 530 -21.33 12.70 12.90
C MET A 530 -20.75 11.33 12.51
N ALA A 531 -19.43 11.16 12.66
CA ALA A 531 -18.74 9.90 12.41
C ALA A 531 -19.34 8.74 13.23
N ASP A 532 -19.55 8.96 14.53
CA ASP A 532 -20.18 7.95 15.39
C ASP A 532 -21.65 7.74 15.05
N LEU A 533 -22.42 8.78 14.73
CA LEU A 533 -23.84 8.63 14.36
C LEU A 533 -24.03 7.84 13.06
N ILE A 534 -23.16 8.03 12.07
CA ILE A 534 -23.20 7.27 10.81
C ILE A 534 -23.01 5.77 11.09
N VAL A 535 -21.98 5.42 11.86
CA VAL A 535 -21.71 4.01 12.21
C VAL A 535 -22.82 3.45 13.10
N LEU A 536 -23.24 4.21 14.11
CA LEU A 536 -24.31 3.82 15.03
C LEU A 536 -25.64 3.59 14.32
N GLY A 537 -25.94 4.40 13.30
CA GLY A 537 -27.13 4.22 12.46
C GLY A 537 -27.11 2.91 11.68
N GLY A 538 -25.95 2.53 11.15
CA GLY A 538 -25.75 1.21 10.55
C GLY A 538 -25.96 0.07 11.56
N CYS A 539 -25.40 0.18 12.77
CA CYS A 539 -25.61 -0.78 13.84
C CYS A 539 -27.10 -0.93 14.22
N ALA A 540 -27.81 0.20 14.42
CA ALA A 540 -29.24 0.20 14.74
C ALA A 540 -30.09 -0.46 13.63
N ALA A 541 -29.75 -0.18 12.36
CA ALA A 541 -30.43 -0.75 11.21
C ALA A 541 -30.23 -2.27 11.10
N ILE A 542 -29.06 -2.80 11.44
CA ILE A 542 -28.79 -4.25 11.46
C ILE A 542 -29.52 -4.93 12.61
N GLU A 543 -29.57 -4.32 13.80
CA GLU A 543 -30.39 -4.82 14.92
C GLU A 543 -31.86 -4.91 14.54
N LEU A 544 -32.39 -3.88 13.85
CA LEU A 544 -33.76 -3.89 13.36
C LEU A 544 -33.97 -4.93 12.25
N ALA A 545 -33.03 -5.09 11.33
CA ALA A 545 -33.11 -6.10 10.27
C ALA A 545 -33.06 -7.53 10.82
N ALA A 546 -32.26 -7.79 11.85
CA ALA A 546 -32.24 -9.07 12.56
C ALA A 546 -33.58 -9.31 13.27
N LYS A 547 -34.16 -8.28 13.90
CA LYS A 547 -35.51 -8.35 14.48
C LYS A 547 -36.58 -8.68 13.43
N ASN A 548 -36.49 -8.09 12.24
CA ASN A 548 -37.39 -8.40 11.12
C ASN A 548 -37.24 -9.85 10.62
N ALA A 549 -36.07 -10.47 10.84
CA ALA A 549 -35.81 -11.88 10.59
C ALA A 549 -36.18 -12.80 11.78
N GLY A 550 -36.72 -12.26 12.87
CA GLY A 550 -37.13 -13.02 14.06
C GLY A 550 -36.02 -13.23 15.10
N ALA A 551 -34.86 -12.60 14.94
CA ALA A 551 -33.73 -12.72 15.86
C ALA A 551 -33.54 -11.45 16.70
N LYS A 552 -33.14 -11.62 17.97
CA LYS A 552 -32.77 -10.51 18.84
C LYS A 552 -31.27 -10.54 19.08
N ILE A 553 -30.55 -9.59 18.49
CA ILE A 553 -29.11 -9.44 18.62
C ILE A 553 -28.74 -8.03 19.05
N THR A 554 -27.50 -7.84 19.50
CA THR A 554 -26.91 -6.53 19.73
C THR A 554 -25.66 -6.42 18.87
N VAL A 555 -25.59 -5.37 18.05
CA VAL A 555 -24.41 -5.06 17.26
C VAL A 555 -23.46 -4.26 18.14
N PRO A 556 -22.22 -4.72 18.35
CA PRO A 556 -21.23 -3.97 19.11
C PRO A 556 -21.00 -2.58 18.52
N PHE A 557 -20.80 -1.60 19.39
CA PHE A 557 -20.49 -0.24 19.01
C PHE A 557 -19.58 0.39 20.08
N THR A 558 -18.45 0.91 19.63
CA THR A 558 -17.51 1.66 20.47
C THR A 558 -17.47 3.11 19.98
N PRO A 559 -17.88 4.10 20.80
CA PRO A 559 -17.80 5.51 20.42
C PRO A 559 -16.36 6.01 20.41
N GLY A 560 -16.16 7.25 20.01
CA GLY A 560 -14.86 7.94 20.05
C GLY A 560 -14.38 8.44 18.69
N ARG A 561 -15.11 8.17 17.60
CA ARG A 561 -14.80 8.81 16.32
C ARG A 561 -15.06 10.30 16.41
N THR A 562 -14.31 11.10 15.68
CA THR A 562 -14.46 12.55 15.63
C THR A 562 -14.66 13.01 14.19
N ASP A 563 -15.06 14.26 13.99
CA ASP A 563 -15.38 14.82 12.68
C ASP A 563 -14.19 15.62 12.14
N ALA A 564 -13.69 15.25 10.96
CA ALA A 564 -12.64 15.98 10.28
C ALA A 564 -13.21 17.24 9.60
N SER A 565 -12.35 18.22 9.36
CA SER A 565 -12.70 19.40 8.57
C SER A 565 -12.31 19.24 7.10
N GLN A 566 -12.89 20.06 6.22
CA GLN A 566 -12.47 20.13 4.82
C GLN A 566 -11.00 20.54 4.66
N LYS A 567 -10.46 21.37 5.57
CA LYS A 567 -9.04 21.77 5.58
C LYS A 567 -8.10 20.60 5.89
N GLN A 568 -8.58 19.57 6.59
CA GLN A 568 -7.86 18.33 6.90
C GLN A 568 -8.14 17.22 5.86
N THR A 569 -8.71 17.57 4.71
CA THR A 569 -9.13 16.61 3.67
C THR A 569 -8.68 17.12 2.31
N ASP A 570 -7.53 16.63 1.85
CA ASP A 570 -7.03 16.91 0.51
C ASP A 570 -7.81 16.14 -0.55
N ALA A 571 -8.58 16.86 -1.36
CA ALA A 571 -9.46 16.26 -2.34
C ALA A 571 -8.73 15.43 -3.41
N LEU A 572 -7.52 15.83 -3.80
CA LEU A 572 -6.73 15.08 -4.78
C LEU A 572 -6.25 13.76 -4.17
N SER A 573 -5.72 13.81 -2.95
CA SER A 573 -5.30 12.62 -2.19
C SER A 573 -6.45 11.65 -1.90
N PHE A 574 -7.69 12.14 -1.69
CA PHE A 574 -8.86 11.28 -1.47
C PHE A 574 -9.45 10.70 -2.76
N ALA A 575 -9.16 11.28 -3.93
CA ALA A 575 -9.71 10.82 -5.21
C ALA A 575 -9.35 9.36 -5.53
N VAL A 576 -8.17 8.89 -5.10
CA VAL A 576 -7.71 7.50 -5.29
C VAL A 576 -8.50 6.48 -4.48
N LEU A 577 -9.22 6.92 -3.43
CA LEU A 577 -10.09 6.07 -2.62
C LEU A 577 -11.49 5.90 -3.23
N LYS A 578 -11.82 6.63 -4.31
CA LYS A 578 -13.10 6.48 -5.01
C LYS A 578 -13.18 5.08 -5.63
N PRO A 579 -14.13 4.23 -5.22
CA PRO A 579 -14.21 2.89 -5.76
C PRO A 579 -14.63 2.93 -7.23
N LYS A 580 -13.89 2.19 -8.05
CA LYS A 580 -14.21 1.93 -9.46
C LYS A 580 -15.34 0.90 -9.60
N ALA A 581 -15.31 -0.10 -8.72
CA ALA A 581 -16.39 -1.05 -8.49
C ALA A 581 -16.56 -1.25 -6.97
N ASP A 582 -17.78 -1.57 -6.56
CA ASP A 582 -18.12 -1.96 -5.20
C ASP A 582 -19.12 -3.12 -5.27
N GLY A 583 -18.60 -4.36 -5.23
CA GLY A 583 -19.41 -5.56 -5.31
C GLY A 583 -20.39 -5.72 -4.13
N PHE A 584 -20.10 -5.13 -2.98
CA PHE A 584 -20.99 -5.15 -1.82
C PHE A 584 -22.24 -4.28 -2.04
N ARG A 585 -22.14 -3.25 -2.90
CA ARG A 585 -23.29 -2.45 -3.38
C ARG A 585 -23.68 -2.77 -4.83
N ASN A 586 -23.15 -3.83 -5.43
CA ASN A 586 -23.39 -4.22 -6.82
C ASN A 586 -23.22 -3.04 -7.82
N TYR A 587 -22.13 -2.28 -7.64
CA TYR A 587 -21.80 -1.10 -8.44
C TYR A 587 -20.54 -1.32 -9.26
N MET A 588 -20.57 -0.86 -10.51
CA MET A 588 -19.41 -0.71 -11.37
C MET A 588 -19.67 0.48 -12.29
N ASN A 589 -18.78 1.47 -12.29
CA ASN A 589 -19.03 2.72 -13.02
C ASN A 589 -18.87 2.60 -14.54
N LYS A 590 -18.06 1.63 -15.01
CA LYS A 590 -17.82 1.29 -16.42
C LYS A 590 -17.17 -0.08 -16.53
N LYS A 591 -17.08 -0.62 -17.75
CA LYS A 591 -16.35 -1.87 -18.01
C LYS A 591 -14.83 -1.68 -17.79
N TYR A 592 -14.20 -2.66 -17.18
CA TYR A 592 -12.76 -2.74 -16.91
C TYR A 592 -12.16 -3.99 -17.56
N SER A 593 -10.82 -4.04 -17.68
CA SER A 593 -10.10 -5.25 -18.12
C SER A 593 -10.21 -6.38 -17.09
N MET A 594 -10.22 -6.04 -15.80
CA MET A 594 -10.50 -6.97 -14.70
C MET A 594 -12.00 -7.27 -14.64
N THR A 595 -12.33 -8.52 -14.31
CA THR A 595 -13.70 -8.94 -14.05
C THR A 595 -14.21 -8.38 -12.71
N ALA A 596 -15.53 -8.25 -12.58
CA ALA A 596 -16.13 -7.66 -11.39
C ALA A 596 -15.86 -8.48 -10.11
N GLU A 597 -15.74 -9.80 -10.20
CA GLU A 597 -15.39 -10.67 -9.08
C GLU A 597 -13.91 -10.58 -8.67
N GLU A 598 -12.99 -10.29 -9.59
CA GLU A 598 -11.60 -9.99 -9.26
C GLU A 598 -11.51 -8.66 -8.49
N MET A 599 -12.27 -7.65 -8.92
CA MET A 599 -12.37 -6.37 -8.21
C MET A 599 -13.02 -6.50 -6.82
N LEU A 600 -13.99 -7.41 -6.66
CA LEU A 600 -14.57 -7.73 -5.35
C LEU A 600 -13.51 -8.28 -4.39
N ILE A 601 -12.71 -9.24 -4.85
CA ILE A 601 -11.67 -9.88 -4.03
C ILE A 601 -10.53 -8.93 -3.73
N ASP A 602 -10.10 -8.12 -4.70
CA ASP A 602 -9.16 -7.03 -4.45
C ASP A 602 -9.69 -6.10 -3.34
N LYS A 603 -10.95 -5.68 -3.44
CA LYS A 603 -11.56 -4.83 -2.40
C LYS A 603 -11.67 -5.53 -1.04
N ALA A 604 -12.02 -6.80 -1.01
CA ALA A 604 -12.10 -7.59 0.20
C ALA A 604 -10.73 -7.72 0.88
N GLN A 605 -9.67 -7.90 0.10
CA GLN A 605 -8.29 -7.94 0.60
C GLN A 605 -7.89 -6.59 1.21
N LEU A 606 -8.22 -5.47 0.56
CA LEU A 606 -7.98 -4.13 1.13
C LEU A 606 -8.76 -3.93 2.44
N LEU A 607 -9.92 -4.56 2.62
CA LEU A 607 -10.68 -4.53 3.87
C LEU A 607 -10.23 -5.58 4.89
N THR A 608 -9.13 -6.30 4.63
CA THR A 608 -8.58 -7.37 5.48
C THR A 608 -9.55 -8.53 5.71
N LEU A 609 -10.48 -8.74 4.79
CA LEU A 609 -11.50 -9.78 4.90
C LEU A 609 -10.96 -11.14 4.45
N THR A 610 -11.36 -12.17 5.17
CA THR A 610 -11.24 -13.56 4.71
C THR A 610 -12.32 -13.90 3.68
N ALA A 611 -12.15 -14.99 2.94
CA ALA A 611 -13.18 -15.43 2.00
C ALA A 611 -14.55 -15.70 2.69
N PRO A 612 -14.63 -16.32 3.89
CA PRO A 612 -15.88 -16.44 4.63
C PRO A 612 -16.51 -15.11 5.04
N GLU A 613 -15.70 -14.17 5.53
CA GLU A 613 -16.16 -12.82 5.91
C GLU A 613 -16.69 -12.03 4.70
N MET A 614 -16.00 -12.06 3.57
CA MET A 614 -16.47 -11.46 2.32
C MET A 614 -17.81 -12.07 1.89
N THR A 615 -17.93 -13.40 1.95
CA THR A 615 -19.13 -14.15 1.55
C THR A 615 -20.33 -13.73 2.38
N VAL A 616 -20.24 -13.84 3.71
CA VAL A 616 -21.37 -13.54 4.62
C VAL A 616 -21.79 -12.07 4.52
N LEU A 617 -20.82 -11.16 4.42
CA LEU A 617 -21.06 -9.73 4.26
C LEU A 617 -21.83 -9.44 2.96
N LEU A 618 -21.40 -10.00 1.83
CA LEU A 618 -22.08 -9.78 0.56
C LEU A 618 -23.52 -10.32 0.57
N GLY A 619 -23.74 -11.53 1.08
CA GLY A 619 -25.07 -12.12 1.20
C GLY A 619 -26.02 -11.27 2.05
N GLY A 620 -25.54 -10.75 3.19
CA GLY A 620 -26.31 -9.83 4.03
C GLY A 620 -26.59 -8.49 3.37
N MET A 621 -25.60 -7.89 2.71
CA MET A 621 -25.79 -6.62 1.98
C MET A 621 -26.88 -6.73 0.91
N ARG A 622 -26.98 -7.89 0.22
CA ARG A 622 -28.07 -8.14 -0.74
C ARG A 622 -29.45 -8.14 -0.13
N VAL A 623 -29.67 -8.89 0.96
CA VAL A 623 -31.00 -8.95 1.60
C VAL A 623 -31.35 -7.64 2.31
N LEU A 624 -30.36 -6.87 2.75
CA LEU A 624 -30.53 -5.50 3.27
C LEU A 624 -30.79 -4.45 2.17
N ASN A 625 -30.85 -4.88 0.90
CA ASN A 625 -31.23 -4.05 -0.25
C ASN A 625 -30.34 -2.79 -0.38
N THR A 626 -29.02 -2.94 -0.20
CA THR A 626 -28.04 -1.83 -0.21
C THR A 626 -27.44 -1.53 -1.58
N ASN A 627 -27.98 -2.13 -2.64
CA ASN A 627 -27.45 -1.96 -3.98
C ASN A 627 -27.52 -0.50 -4.45
N PHE A 628 -26.52 -0.10 -5.23
CA PHE A 628 -26.50 1.17 -5.94
C PHE A 628 -27.75 1.30 -6.83
N GLY A 629 -28.37 2.48 -6.82
CA GLY A 629 -29.58 2.75 -7.59
C GLY A 629 -30.78 1.88 -7.20
N LYS A 630 -30.76 1.20 -6.04
CA LYS A 630 -31.78 0.22 -5.64
C LYS A 630 -31.98 -0.92 -6.65
N SER A 631 -30.93 -1.24 -7.42
CA SER A 631 -30.96 -2.36 -8.36
C SER A 631 -31.36 -3.67 -7.66
N LYS A 632 -32.11 -4.51 -8.38
CA LYS A 632 -32.58 -5.81 -7.87
C LYS A 632 -31.58 -6.94 -8.08
N HIS A 633 -30.44 -6.68 -8.73
CA HIS A 633 -29.43 -7.70 -8.98
C HIS A 633 -28.90 -8.30 -7.67
N GLY A 634 -29.01 -9.62 -7.52
CA GLY A 634 -28.56 -10.33 -6.33
C GLY A 634 -29.50 -10.24 -5.13
N VAL A 635 -30.60 -9.46 -5.18
CA VAL A 635 -31.55 -9.35 -4.07
C VAL A 635 -32.49 -10.56 -4.07
N PHE A 636 -31.94 -11.74 -3.83
CA PHE A 636 -32.65 -13.02 -3.87
C PHE A 636 -33.41 -13.26 -2.58
N THR A 637 -34.35 -12.37 -2.27
CA THR A 637 -35.24 -12.47 -1.12
C THR A 637 -36.59 -11.84 -1.44
N LYS A 638 -37.64 -12.33 -0.79
CA LYS A 638 -38.98 -11.71 -0.80
C LYS A 638 -39.22 -10.81 0.42
N LYS A 639 -38.26 -10.74 1.35
CA LYS A 639 -38.32 -9.96 2.59
C LYS A 639 -37.11 -9.03 2.69
N PRO A 640 -36.95 -8.07 1.75
CA PRO A 640 -35.84 -7.12 1.83
C PRO A 640 -35.89 -6.36 3.16
N GLU A 641 -34.72 -6.00 3.67
CA GLU A 641 -34.53 -5.38 5.00
C GLU A 641 -34.87 -6.31 6.20
N ALA A 642 -34.94 -7.63 5.98
CA ALA A 642 -34.77 -8.65 7.00
C ALA A 642 -33.42 -9.36 6.81
N LEU A 643 -32.64 -9.52 7.88
CA LEU A 643 -31.32 -10.14 7.80
C LEU A 643 -31.42 -11.67 7.79
N THR A 644 -31.61 -12.24 6.61
CA THR A 644 -31.77 -13.69 6.38
C THR A 644 -30.66 -14.24 5.48
N ASN A 645 -30.45 -15.55 5.54
CA ASN A 645 -29.57 -16.26 4.61
C ASN A 645 -30.18 -16.50 3.21
N ASP A 646 -31.29 -15.82 2.87
CA ASP A 646 -32.07 -16.01 1.64
C ASP A 646 -31.22 -15.90 0.37
N PHE A 647 -30.21 -15.02 0.36
CA PHE A 647 -29.30 -14.90 -0.78
C PHE A 647 -28.70 -16.24 -1.19
N PHE A 648 -28.15 -16.98 -0.22
CA PHE A 648 -27.49 -18.26 -0.48
C PHE A 648 -28.49 -19.38 -0.79
N VAL A 649 -29.59 -19.44 -0.03
CA VAL A 649 -30.66 -20.42 -0.24
C VAL A 649 -31.20 -20.34 -1.66
N ASN A 650 -31.51 -19.13 -2.14
CA ASN A 650 -32.08 -18.93 -3.47
C ASN A 650 -31.04 -19.00 -4.60
N LEU A 651 -29.77 -18.64 -4.34
CA LEU A 651 -28.69 -18.80 -5.31
C LEU A 651 -28.41 -20.27 -5.63
N LEU A 652 -28.45 -21.13 -4.61
CA LEU A 652 -28.15 -22.56 -4.73
C LEU A 652 -29.38 -23.45 -5.01
N ASP A 653 -30.56 -22.86 -5.10
CA ASP A 653 -31.81 -23.54 -5.48
C ASP A 653 -31.74 -24.06 -6.94
N MET A 654 -31.76 -25.38 -7.09
CA MET A 654 -31.69 -26.05 -8.39
C MET A 654 -32.95 -25.93 -9.24
N ASP A 655 -34.09 -25.52 -8.66
CA ASP A 655 -35.28 -25.12 -9.42
C ASP A 655 -35.05 -23.80 -10.17
N THR A 656 -33.95 -23.10 -9.91
CA THR A 656 -33.51 -21.93 -10.69
C THR A 656 -32.45 -22.34 -11.73
N VAL A 657 -32.63 -21.95 -12.98
CA VAL A 657 -31.63 -22.05 -14.05
C VAL A 657 -31.11 -20.66 -14.40
N TRP A 658 -29.79 -20.51 -14.42
CA TRP A 658 -29.12 -19.25 -14.73
C TRP A 658 -28.65 -19.21 -16.18
N SER A 659 -28.96 -18.12 -16.88
CA SER A 659 -28.43 -17.82 -18.21
C SER A 659 -28.05 -16.35 -18.31
N LYS A 660 -27.16 -15.99 -19.24
CA LYS A 660 -26.92 -14.58 -19.56
C LYS A 660 -28.23 -13.92 -19.98
N SER A 661 -28.43 -12.66 -19.61
CA SER A 661 -29.57 -11.89 -20.09
C SER A 661 -29.46 -11.65 -21.60
N ALA A 662 -30.59 -11.57 -22.28
CA ALA A 662 -30.63 -11.27 -23.71
C ALA A 662 -30.38 -9.78 -24.01
N THR A 663 -30.50 -8.91 -22.99
CA THR A 663 -30.48 -7.45 -23.17
C THR A 663 -29.30 -6.75 -22.50
N ASP A 664 -28.58 -7.44 -21.61
CA ASP A 664 -27.42 -6.90 -20.90
C ASP A 664 -26.37 -7.99 -20.68
N GLU A 665 -25.17 -7.78 -21.24
CA GLU A 665 -24.09 -8.77 -21.28
C GLU A 665 -23.50 -9.10 -19.89
N ASP A 666 -23.65 -8.20 -18.92
CA ASP A 666 -23.08 -8.35 -17.57
C ASP A 666 -24.13 -8.78 -16.53
N VAL A 667 -25.37 -9.01 -16.98
CA VAL A 667 -26.50 -9.47 -16.16
C VAL A 667 -26.89 -10.89 -16.54
N TYR A 668 -27.33 -11.64 -15.54
CA TYR A 668 -27.81 -13.00 -15.65
C TYR A 668 -29.23 -13.08 -15.12
N GLU A 669 -30.04 -13.91 -15.76
CA GLU A 669 -31.43 -14.19 -15.40
C GLU A 669 -31.53 -15.57 -14.76
N GLY A 670 -32.06 -15.62 -13.54
CA GLY A 670 -32.43 -16.85 -12.85
C GLY A 670 -33.89 -17.15 -13.15
N ARG A 671 -34.16 -18.17 -13.97
CA ARG A 671 -35.50 -18.59 -14.37
C ARG A 671 -35.93 -19.83 -13.62
N ASP A 672 -37.21 -19.89 -13.28
CA ASP A 672 -37.82 -21.12 -12.78
C ASP A 672 -37.71 -22.22 -13.84
N ARG A 673 -37.15 -23.38 -13.47
CA ARG A 673 -36.83 -24.48 -14.38
C ARG A 673 -38.08 -25.08 -15.04
N LYS A 674 -39.22 -25.08 -14.34
CA LYS A 674 -40.47 -25.68 -14.83
C LYS A 674 -41.27 -24.73 -15.73
N SER A 675 -41.40 -23.48 -15.31
CA SER A 675 -42.25 -22.49 -15.98
C SER A 675 -41.50 -21.54 -16.92
N GLY A 676 -40.17 -21.48 -16.84
CA GLY A 676 -39.33 -20.56 -17.61
C GLY A 676 -39.44 -19.09 -17.17
N LYS A 677 -40.24 -18.78 -16.15
CA LYS A 677 -40.46 -17.41 -15.65
C LYS A 677 -39.21 -16.89 -14.94
N VAL A 678 -38.83 -15.64 -15.21
CA VAL A 678 -37.73 -14.98 -14.49
C VAL A 678 -38.13 -14.84 -13.01
N LYS A 679 -37.35 -15.45 -12.12
CA LYS A 679 -37.44 -15.31 -10.67
C LYS A 679 -36.53 -14.17 -10.19
N TRP A 680 -35.30 -14.15 -10.69
CA TRP A 680 -34.23 -13.31 -10.18
C TRP A 680 -33.35 -12.76 -11.31
N THR A 681 -32.63 -11.67 -11.02
CA THR A 681 -31.51 -11.21 -11.85
C THR A 681 -30.28 -11.05 -10.97
N GLY A 682 -29.09 -11.28 -11.50
CA GLY A 682 -27.83 -11.15 -10.77
C GLY A 682 -26.69 -10.74 -11.70
N THR A 683 -25.59 -10.26 -11.13
CA THR A 683 -24.35 -9.96 -11.84
C THR A 683 -23.31 -11.06 -11.58
N ARG A 684 -22.12 -10.92 -12.19
CA ARG A 684 -20.98 -11.81 -11.90
C ARG A 684 -20.64 -11.88 -10.42
N VAL A 685 -20.73 -10.73 -9.72
CA VAL A 685 -20.46 -10.60 -8.28
C VAL A 685 -21.43 -11.44 -7.45
N ASP A 686 -22.66 -11.63 -7.92
CA ASP A 686 -23.65 -12.46 -7.25
C ASP A 686 -23.41 -13.95 -7.54
N LEU A 687 -23.23 -14.29 -8.81
CA LEU A 687 -23.16 -15.69 -9.26
C LEU A 687 -21.82 -16.37 -8.98
N ILE A 688 -20.75 -15.62 -8.73
CA ILE A 688 -19.44 -16.22 -8.44
C ILE A 688 -19.48 -17.12 -7.20
N PHE A 689 -20.35 -16.82 -6.23
CA PHE A 689 -20.60 -17.64 -5.03
C PHE A 689 -21.35 -18.94 -5.32
N GLY A 690 -21.96 -19.10 -6.50
CA GLY A 690 -22.54 -20.36 -6.97
C GLY A 690 -21.61 -21.13 -7.92
N SER A 691 -20.50 -20.53 -8.36
CA SER A 691 -19.65 -21.01 -9.45
C SER A 691 -18.23 -21.38 -9.02
N ASN A 692 -17.51 -20.50 -8.32
CA ASN A 692 -16.17 -20.81 -7.83
C ASN A 692 -16.28 -21.88 -6.73
N SER A 693 -15.54 -22.99 -6.85
CA SER A 693 -15.71 -24.15 -5.97
C SER A 693 -15.47 -23.85 -4.49
N GLN A 694 -14.53 -22.97 -4.15
CA GLN A 694 -14.26 -22.58 -2.76
C GLN A 694 -15.33 -21.63 -2.23
N LEU A 695 -15.71 -20.59 -2.99
CA LEU A 695 -16.78 -19.67 -2.57
C LEU A 695 -18.13 -20.38 -2.47
N ARG A 696 -18.39 -21.34 -3.36
CA ARG A 696 -19.59 -22.18 -3.32
C ARG A 696 -19.63 -23.04 -2.06
N ALA A 697 -18.52 -23.68 -1.68
CA ALA A 697 -18.47 -24.45 -0.43
C ALA A 697 -18.78 -23.57 0.80
N ILE A 698 -18.33 -22.31 0.81
CA ILE A 698 -18.68 -21.35 1.88
C ILE A 698 -20.17 -20.95 1.78
N ALA A 699 -20.69 -20.70 0.58
CA ALA A 699 -22.10 -20.37 0.38
C ALA A 699 -23.03 -21.51 0.81
N GLU A 700 -22.64 -22.77 0.59
CA GLU A 700 -23.37 -23.96 1.03
C GLU A 700 -23.53 -23.98 2.55
N VAL A 701 -22.47 -23.64 3.31
CA VAL A 701 -22.57 -23.49 4.78
C VAL A 701 -23.68 -22.51 5.14
N TYR A 702 -23.75 -21.34 4.51
CA TYR A 702 -24.79 -20.36 4.84
C TYR A 702 -26.17 -20.67 4.22
N ALA A 703 -26.27 -21.59 3.26
CA ALA A 703 -27.54 -22.03 2.68
C ALA A 703 -28.21 -23.18 3.44
N CYS A 704 -27.50 -23.84 4.37
CA CYS A 704 -28.07 -24.92 5.18
C CYS A 704 -29.23 -24.43 6.07
N ALA A 705 -30.15 -25.34 6.38
CA ALA A 705 -31.36 -25.03 7.14
C ALA A 705 -31.09 -24.61 8.60
N ASP A 706 -29.94 -25.00 9.15
CA ASP A 706 -29.46 -24.68 10.50
C ASP A 706 -28.61 -23.41 10.58
N SER A 707 -28.40 -22.72 9.45
CA SER A 707 -27.40 -21.64 9.36
C SER A 707 -27.92 -20.23 9.60
N GLN A 708 -29.22 -20.04 9.85
CA GLN A 708 -29.78 -18.69 10.02
C GLN A 708 -29.14 -17.93 11.20
N ASP A 709 -28.98 -18.57 12.37
CA ASP A 709 -28.34 -17.95 13.53
C ASP A 709 -26.85 -17.73 13.31
N LYS A 710 -26.17 -18.70 12.68
CA LYS A 710 -24.75 -18.57 12.31
C LYS A 710 -24.53 -17.40 11.35
N PHE A 711 -25.37 -17.29 10.32
CA PHE A 711 -25.33 -16.23 9.33
C PHE A 711 -25.47 -14.84 9.98
N ILE A 712 -26.46 -14.66 10.88
CA ILE A 712 -26.64 -13.39 11.59
C ILE A 712 -25.40 -13.05 12.43
N ASN A 713 -24.90 -14.00 13.21
CA ASN A 713 -23.75 -13.76 14.09
C ASN A 713 -22.48 -13.44 13.30
N ASP A 714 -22.19 -14.19 12.24
CA ASP A 714 -21.02 -13.98 11.40
C ASP A 714 -21.14 -12.66 10.60
N PHE A 715 -22.35 -12.31 10.13
CA PHE A 715 -22.61 -11.01 9.49
C PHE A 715 -22.36 -9.85 10.46
N VAL A 716 -22.84 -9.95 11.70
CA VAL A 716 -22.62 -8.92 12.75
C VAL A 716 -21.14 -8.81 13.10
N ALA A 717 -20.42 -9.93 13.17
CA ALA A 717 -18.99 -9.95 13.46
C ALA A 717 -18.19 -9.23 12.35
N VAL A 718 -18.41 -9.57 11.09
CA VAL A 718 -17.72 -8.91 9.97
C VAL A 718 -18.15 -7.46 9.80
N TRP A 719 -19.42 -7.11 10.04
CA TRP A 719 -19.87 -5.72 10.06
C TRP A 719 -19.10 -4.92 11.10
N ASN A 720 -19.03 -5.42 12.34
CA ASN A 720 -18.29 -4.78 13.41
C ASN A 720 -16.79 -4.67 13.09
N LYS A 721 -16.19 -5.69 12.46
CA LYS A 721 -14.80 -5.62 11.98
C LYS A 721 -14.62 -4.44 11.01
N VAL A 722 -15.42 -4.38 9.93
CA VAL A 722 -15.28 -3.33 8.90
C VAL A 722 -15.50 -1.94 9.49
N MET A 723 -16.49 -1.77 10.37
CA MET A 723 -16.75 -0.47 11.00
C MET A 723 -15.59 0.02 11.88
N ASN A 724 -14.70 -0.87 12.34
CA ASN A 724 -13.60 -0.54 13.25
C ASN A 724 -12.20 -0.66 12.63
N LEU A 725 -12.07 -0.86 11.31
CA LEU A 725 -10.76 -1.00 10.64
C LEU A 725 -9.84 0.21 10.81
N ASP A 726 -10.40 1.41 11.04
CA ASP A 726 -9.66 2.67 11.22
C ASP A 726 -9.58 3.14 12.68
N ARG A 727 -10.01 2.31 13.64
CA ARG A 727 -10.04 2.66 15.08
C ARG A 727 -8.71 2.44 15.77
N PHE A 728 -7.66 3.02 15.18
CA PHE A 728 -6.30 2.97 15.73
C PHE A 728 -6.16 3.73 17.05
N ASP A 729 -7.10 4.61 17.39
CA ASP A 729 -7.21 5.26 18.70
C ASP A 729 -7.47 4.26 19.84
N LEU A 730 -7.95 3.05 19.53
CA LEU A 730 -8.27 1.99 20.49
C LEU A 730 -7.23 0.85 20.51
N ALA A 731 -6.27 0.83 19.59
CA ALA A 731 -5.44 -0.33 19.25
C ALA A 731 -4.09 -0.42 20.01
#